data_AF-Q54QC4-F1
#
_entry.id   AF-Q54QC4-F1
#
_cell.length_a   1.000
_cell.length_b   1.000
_cell.length_c   1.000
_cell.angle_alpha   90.00
_cell.angle_beta   90.00
_cell.angle_gamma   90.00
#
_symmetry.space_group_name_H-M   'P 1'
#
loop_
_entity.id
_entity.type
_entity.pdbx_description
1 polymer ?
#
loop_
_entity_poly.entity_id
_entity_poly.type
_entity_poly.pdbx_seq_one_letter_code
_entity_poly.pdbx_strand_id
1 'polypeptide(L)'
;MIGGENNNNLSQCSNENYDKNYKSYKLVFNNKVLLKYIYGLVREINSQYTNSVSLFDGTKLFSQKRTYDNASFEWMIENNHFPLIIDKIKNNFTFKETFKYSNLKILIKKLDQLENEKFEQQQHQQQQQQQQQQQQQQQPESVTAENEYQENKELKNLLNKFYSVNKEILMKSDLEDNETHFSKISLLLFSIFTGCFEFFKIIYDDLLLSSSQKSDENNNNNIIISKYLKTPTDNCNCLDIALRIGNLKTIKFIYCVIGIKEFNNDRILHNCLISDNRDSIINDFLLSPNYVKNYEPVKLYSGVYDDFYANLLKLQFNTLKKIYETGSPLLFMLSSLKIGFSKYIEYFFKTFNNNSEKENYFKINFKNSNYDTIFDQFINYFKNVLFTCSISFKNQFYMSIFKKLNYLLEYNNQNKKEEEEVDKKLNCEDDYFYILNKNEYVEINENCIRVIEQPDLISKICFSSGGGGFKSKIQSLLFRRNQDETFLQLQKEQEQEQLKSINQGNSINIRDISEPLELINYNDFNLKREIQRLLIFDFFRYGFKKYIETSEWSYLVLEFICTHKEYHLVDRLFFTQSLQEVIKQQPYSQPIPQNPSSSSSSSSSTSSSSSSSSSSSSSLSKKKSILRCYPILDDLIKISMKYGDIIILEFIGELCKKSDDPFFEKHRYQSFYIEPIGGLFNLDSTPIQQQIEFIEKSFKCINIVSTFKIIKHVLSNKDLISTTDLDKIGDILLRNSDSFDGSGNSSGNSSGSGSGCGNYNNNNNNNSKPDKEVLPNNELILKYYFNNKKYKSLFNWQSNNILKNAIKSEDTNIIQFIFENNISQISIDKSISEAKSIKVLDFMYNNLGFRFYSYNSLNEISNLTDWFSNYLFNYSLNKIINENKLNNYLSNGTIINNKYNNYGIDVIIVTFGEVKNLNYKKIKFVQSKINNGSLNKSNIEFERHSVNEIFTSLKNINTIVPLGNEDFINSFLDEFDQSNEKHNYNLELDTKSKSLLSKSPNCEKIVNSIKERIENYFNEGLLSV
;
A
#
# COMPACT_ATOMS: atom_id res chain seq x y z
N MET A 1 8.74 39.95 -44.07
CA MET A 1 10.09 39.40 -44.21
C MET A 1 10.04 37.97 -43.70
N ILE A 2 9.99 37.00 -44.62
CA ILE A 2 9.94 35.58 -44.32
C ILE A 2 11.36 35.06 -44.59
N GLY A 3 12.07 34.66 -43.53
CA GLY A 3 13.37 34.02 -43.60
C GLY A 3 13.41 32.95 -42.53
N GLY A 4 13.40 31.69 -42.95
CA GLY A 4 13.27 30.54 -42.05
C GLY A 4 13.07 29.28 -42.88
N GLU A 5 14.07 28.97 -43.69
CA GLU A 5 14.18 27.72 -44.44
C GLU A 5 14.30 26.55 -43.45
N ASN A 6 13.21 25.81 -43.26
CA ASN A 6 13.23 24.43 -42.75
C ASN A 6 11.90 23.77 -43.12
N ASN A 7 11.74 23.41 -44.40
CA ASN A 7 10.47 22.92 -44.95
C ASN A 7 10.58 21.59 -45.73
N ASN A 8 11.60 20.77 -45.47
CA ASN A 8 11.82 19.55 -46.25
C ASN A 8 11.27 18.24 -45.66
N ASN A 9 10.67 18.23 -44.47
CA ASN A 9 10.19 16.97 -43.84
C ASN A 9 8.67 16.82 -43.66
N LEU A 10 7.87 17.51 -44.48
CA LEU A 10 6.38 17.38 -44.45
C LEU A 10 5.77 16.93 -45.79
N SER A 11 6.52 16.19 -46.60
CA SER A 11 6.09 15.70 -47.91
C SER A 11 5.40 14.32 -47.91
N GLN A 12 5.18 13.67 -46.76
CA GLN A 12 4.61 12.31 -46.71
C GLN A 12 3.24 12.16 -46.03
N CYS A 13 2.50 13.25 -45.79
CA CYS A 13 1.14 13.17 -45.25
C CYS A 13 0.12 13.90 -46.14
N SER A 14 -0.20 13.35 -47.31
CA SER A 14 -1.42 13.73 -48.03
C SER A 14 -1.86 12.65 -49.03
N ASN A 15 -2.74 11.77 -48.56
CA ASN A 15 -3.70 11.11 -49.44
C ASN A 15 -4.66 12.19 -49.97
N GLU A 16 -4.25 12.93 -51.01
CA GLU A 16 -4.99 14.04 -51.63
C GLU A 16 -6.39 13.64 -52.15
N ASN A 17 -6.69 12.34 -52.25
CA ASN A 17 -7.91 11.85 -52.89
C ASN A 17 -9.17 11.84 -52.01
N TYR A 18 -9.07 11.92 -50.67
CA TYR A 18 -10.22 11.67 -49.80
C TYR A 18 -10.87 12.91 -49.15
N ASP A 19 -10.21 14.08 -49.14
CA ASP A 19 -10.80 15.25 -48.48
C ASP A 19 -11.65 16.10 -49.46
N LYS A 20 -12.98 15.97 -49.35
CA LYS A 20 -13.94 16.80 -50.11
C LYS A 20 -13.68 18.30 -49.91
N ASN A 21 -13.30 18.73 -48.71
CA ASN A 21 -13.05 20.14 -48.43
C ASN A 21 -11.79 20.61 -49.16
N TYR A 22 -10.73 19.80 -49.20
CA TYR A 22 -9.53 20.13 -49.97
C TYR A 22 -9.84 20.26 -51.47
N LYS A 23 -10.67 19.37 -52.05
CA LYS A 23 -11.13 19.49 -53.45
C LYS A 23 -11.91 20.79 -53.68
N SER A 24 -12.85 21.14 -52.80
CA SER A 24 -13.60 22.39 -52.89
C SER A 24 -12.70 23.61 -52.79
N TYR A 25 -11.78 23.64 -51.83
CA TYR A 25 -10.81 24.73 -51.72
C TYR A 25 -9.90 24.79 -52.96
N LYS A 26 -9.50 23.63 -53.52
CA LYS A 26 -8.65 23.57 -54.71
C LYS A 26 -9.36 24.15 -55.93
N LEU A 27 -10.66 23.90 -56.06
CA LEU A 27 -11.51 24.49 -57.09
C LEU A 27 -11.63 26.01 -56.94
N VAL A 28 -11.78 26.52 -55.71
CA VAL A 28 -11.99 27.96 -55.46
C VAL A 28 -10.69 28.75 -55.60
N PHE A 29 -9.59 28.26 -55.03
CA PHE A 29 -8.37 29.05 -54.88
C PHE A 29 -7.32 28.77 -55.95
N ASN A 30 -7.35 27.59 -56.58
CA ASN A 30 -6.40 27.10 -57.60
C ASN A 30 -4.93 27.48 -57.37
N ASN A 31 -4.52 27.62 -56.11
CA ASN A 31 -3.20 28.05 -55.69
C ASN A 31 -2.73 27.15 -54.54
N LYS A 32 -1.73 26.33 -54.82
CA LYS A 32 -1.22 25.30 -53.89
C LYS A 32 -0.68 25.90 -52.59
N VAL A 33 -0.07 27.09 -52.65
CA VAL A 33 0.48 27.78 -51.47
C VAL A 33 -0.64 28.31 -50.60
N LEU A 34 -1.62 29.00 -51.20
CA LEU A 34 -2.78 29.52 -50.49
C LEU A 34 -3.61 28.40 -49.86
N LEU A 35 -3.78 27.28 -50.58
CA LEU A 35 -4.41 26.07 -50.07
C LEU A 35 -3.73 25.52 -48.82
N LYS A 36 -2.39 25.43 -48.84
CA LYS A 36 -1.61 24.94 -47.69
C LYS A 36 -1.79 25.87 -46.49
N TYR A 37 -1.85 27.17 -46.72
CA TYR A 37 -2.05 28.18 -45.68
C TYR A 37 -3.47 28.12 -45.08
N ILE A 38 -4.52 28.13 -45.91
CA ILE A 38 -5.92 28.01 -45.48
C ILE A 38 -6.13 26.70 -44.73
N TYR A 39 -5.60 25.59 -45.25
CA TYR A 39 -5.73 24.30 -44.59
C TYR A 39 -4.99 24.27 -43.24
N GLY A 40 -3.83 24.94 -43.13
CA GLY A 40 -3.13 25.16 -41.87
C GLY A 40 -3.99 25.90 -40.84
N LEU A 41 -4.57 27.04 -41.23
CA LEU A 41 -5.46 27.83 -40.37
C LEU A 41 -6.72 27.06 -39.96
N VAL A 42 -7.38 26.39 -40.90
CA VAL A 42 -8.56 25.57 -40.60
C VAL A 42 -8.19 24.42 -39.66
N ARG A 43 -7.01 23.82 -39.82
CA ARG A 43 -6.52 22.77 -38.92
C ARG A 43 -6.23 23.32 -37.52
N GLU A 44 -5.63 24.50 -37.43
CA GLU A 44 -5.29 25.18 -36.17
C GLU A 44 -6.55 25.60 -35.41
N ILE A 45 -7.49 26.30 -36.07
CA ILE A 45 -8.80 26.67 -35.52
C ILE A 45 -9.54 25.41 -35.05
N ASN A 46 -9.57 24.37 -35.87
CA ASN A 46 -10.19 23.11 -35.45
C ASN A 46 -9.48 22.48 -34.24
N SER A 47 -8.15 22.54 -34.16
CA SER A 47 -7.42 21.99 -33.02
C SER A 47 -7.72 22.72 -31.71
N GLN A 48 -7.97 24.04 -31.78
CA GLN A 48 -8.42 24.85 -30.65
C GLN A 48 -9.82 24.45 -30.21
N TYR A 49 -10.76 24.22 -31.14
CA TYR A 49 -12.12 23.80 -30.80
C TYR A 49 -12.23 22.33 -30.36
N THR A 50 -11.43 21.43 -30.93
CA THR A 50 -11.45 20.00 -30.64
C THR A 50 -10.40 19.57 -29.61
N ASN A 51 -9.76 20.50 -28.89
CA ASN A 51 -8.72 20.24 -27.88
C ASN A 51 -7.67 19.17 -28.29
N SER A 52 -7.44 18.99 -29.59
CA SER A 52 -6.63 17.88 -30.12
C SER A 52 -5.16 18.26 -30.17
N VAL A 53 -4.69 18.94 -29.11
CA VAL A 53 -3.35 19.51 -29.00
C VAL A 53 -2.31 18.46 -28.56
N SER A 54 -2.68 17.19 -28.40
CA SER A 54 -1.70 16.12 -28.17
C SER A 54 -0.89 15.85 -29.45
N LEU A 55 0.06 16.76 -29.73
CA LEU A 55 1.07 16.69 -30.77
C LEU A 55 2.10 15.57 -30.52
N PHE A 56 2.10 14.93 -29.34
CA PHE A 56 3.13 13.95 -28.96
C PHE A 56 2.69 12.49 -28.94
N ASP A 57 1.40 12.19 -28.79
CA ASP A 57 0.90 10.82 -28.98
C ASP A 57 0.33 10.71 -30.39
N GLY A 58 1.17 10.35 -31.36
CA GLY A 58 0.84 10.18 -32.79
C GLY A 58 -0.23 9.11 -33.09
N THR A 59 -1.00 8.67 -32.11
CA THR A 59 -2.04 7.64 -32.19
C THR A 59 -3.45 8.21 -32.27
N LYS A 60 -3.70 9.47 -31.87
CA LYS A 60 -5.04 10.08 -32.02
C LYS A 60 -5.25 10.58 -33.46
N LEU A 61 -5.77 9.69 -34.30
CA LEU A 61 -6.09 9.94 -35.70
C LEU A 61 -7.04 11.12 -35.89
N PHE A 62 -6.83 11.89 -36.97
CA PHE A 62 -7.72 12.95 -37.47
C PHE A 62 -9.19 12.49 -37.64
N SER A 63 -9.44 11.17 -37.68
CA SER A 63 -10.77 10.55 -37.77
C SER A 63 -11.66 10.78 -36.54
N GLN A 64 -11.14 11.30 -35.43
CA GLN A 64 -11.96 11.71 -34.28
C GLN A 64 -12.68 13.06 -34.47
N LYS A 65 -12.54 13.72 -35.63
CA LYS A 65 -13.24 14.97 -35.92
C LYS A 65 -14.72 14.74 -36.25
N ARG A 66 -15.61 15.20 -35.36
CA ARG A 66 -17.04 15.31 -35.66
C ARG A 66 -17.39 16.74 -36.05
N THR A 67 -18.28 16.92 -37.03
CA THR A 67 -18.87 18.23 -37.34
C THR A 67 -19.71 18.71 -36.16
N TYR A 68 -20.00 20.02 -36.09
CA TYR A 68 -20.86 20.58 -35.04
C TYR A 68 -22.14 19.74 -34.86
N ASP A 69 -22.85 19.43 -35.93
CA ASP A 69 -24.10 18.66 -35.88
C ASP A 69 -23.92 17.18 -35.49
N ASN A 70 -22.75 16.60 -35.77
CA ASN A 70 -22.46 15.19 -35.50
C ASN A 70 -21.78 14.96 -34.14
N ALA A 71 -21.25 16.01 -33.50
CA ALA A 71 -20.65 15.96 -32.18
C ALA A 71 -21.73 15.63 -31.14
N SER A 72 -21.80 14.38 -30.72
CA SER A 72 -22.79 13.92 -29.74
C SER A 72 -22.42 14.39 -28.34
N PHE A 73 -23.40 14.42 -27.43
CA PHE A 73 -23.18 14.78 -26.03
C PHE A 73 -22.12 13.89 -25.38
N GLU A 74 -22.25 12.58 -25.55
CA GLU A 74 -21.34 11.57 -25.03
C GLU A 74 -19.91 11.76 -25.56
N TRP A 75 -19.77 11.95 -26.88
CA TRP A 75 -18.47 12.21 -27.48
C TRP A 75 -17.82 13.50 -26.95
N MET A 76 -18.60 14.56 -26.73
CA MET A 76 -18.07 15.80 -26.18
C MET A 76 -17.65 15.67 -24.71
N ILE A 77 -18.36 14.87 -23.90
CA ILE A 77 -17.97 14.61 -22.50
C ILE A 77 -16.70 13.76 -22.44
N GLU A 78 -16.63 12.66 -23.18
CA GLU A 78 -15.46 11.75 -23.22
C GLU A 78 -14.17 12.46 -23.66
N ASN A 79 -14.31 13.51 -24.48
CA ASN A 79 -13.18 14.28 -24.99
C ASN A 79 -13.04 15.67 -24.33
N ASN A 80 -13.74 15.93 -23.21
CA ASN A 80 -13.68 17.18 -22.44
C ASN A 80 -13.97 18.46 -23.27
N HIS A 81 -14.87 18.40 -24.26
CA HIS A 81 -15.28 19.53 -25.10
C HIS A 81 -16.42 20.36 -24.48
N PHE A 82 -16.28 20.74 -23.21
CA PHE A 82 -17.28 21.56 -22.51
C PHE A 82 -17.61 22.90 -23.20
N PRO A 83 -16.65 23.64 -23.81
CA PRO A 83 -16.98 24.86 -24.55
C PRO A 83 -17.97 24.63 -25.69
N LEU A 84 -17.83 23.50 -26.40
CA LEU A 84 -18.73 23.13 -27.49
C LEU A 84 -20.12 22.73 -26.97
N ILE A 85 -20.19 22.02 -25.83
CA ILE A 85 -21.47 21.71 -25.18
C ILE A 85 -22.18 23.00 -24.76
N ILE A 86 -21.46 23.95 -24.15
CA ILE A 86 -21.99 25.25 -23.73
C ILE A 86 -22.50 26.05 -24.92
N ASP A 87 -21.74 26.09 -26.01
CA ASP A 87 -22.16 26.76 -27.24
C ASP A 87 -23.45 26.15 -27.80
N LYS A 88 -23.53 24.82 -27.87
CA LYS A 88 -24.75 24.10 -28.26
C LYS A 88 -25.95 24.43 -27.38
N ILE A 89 -25.75 24.48 -26.06
CA ILE A 89 -26.81 24.87 -25.12
C ILE A 89 -27.25 26.32 -25.37
N LYS A 90 -26.30 27.24 -25.58
CA LYS A 90 -26.60 28.66 -25.86
C LYS A 90 -27.43 28.84 -27.12
N ASN A 91 -27.19 28.00 -28.13
CA ASN A 91 -27.87 27.95 -29.43
C ASN A 91 -29.12 27.04 -29.45
N ASN A 92 -29.64 26.65 -28.29
CA ASN A 92 -30.85 25.81 -28.15
C ASN A 92 -30.77 24.47 -28.91
N PHE A 93 -29.59 23.85 -28.97
CA PHE A 93 -29.40 22.56 -29.62
C PHE A 93 -30.06 21.41 -28.83
N THR A 94 -30.94 20.65 -29.48
CA THR A 94 -31.51 19.41 -28.92
C THR A 94 -30.59 18.23 -29.19
N PHE A 95 -30.06 17.62 -28.12
CA PHE A 95 -29.27 16.40 -28.23
C PHE A 95 -30.17 15.23 -28.68
N LYS A 96 -29.71 14.33 -29.53
CA LYS A 96 -30.57 13.24 -30.06
C LYS A 96 -30.51 11.96 -29.23
N GLU A 97 -29.52 11.83 -28.36
CA GLU A 97 -29.25 10.63 -27.57
C GLU A 97 -29.78 10.74 -26.14
N THR A 98 -30.06 9.60 -25.52
CA THR A 98 -30.39 9.53 -24.09
C THR A 98 -29.15 9.85 -23.25
N PHE A 99 -29.35 10.53 -22.12
CA PHE A 99 -28.25 10.91 -21.25
C PHE A 99 -27.90 9.76 -20.28
N LYS A 100 -26.62 9.39 -20.21
CA LYS A 100 -26.12 8.53 -19.13
C LYS A 100 -25.92 9.33 -17.84
N TYR A 101 -26.17 8.71 -16.69
CA TYR A 101 -26.03 9.34 -15.37
C TYR A 101 -24.68 10.04 -15.18
N SER A 102 -23.57 9.32 -15.43
CA SER A 102 -22.20 9.81 -15.23
C SER A 102 -21.91 11.05 -16.09
N ASN A 103 -22.23 10.98 -17.39
CA ASN A 103 -21.98 12.07 -18.33
C ASN A 103 -22.81 13.31 -18.02
N LEU A 104 -24.08 13.13 -17.63
CA LEU A 104 -24.94 14.24 -17.23
C LEU A 104 -24.45 14.89 -15.94
N LYS A 105 -24.04 14.09 -14.94
CA LYS A 105 -23.47 14.57 -13.67
C LYS A 105 -22.18 15.36 -13.90
N ILE A 106 -21.31 14.88 -14.80
CA ILE A 106 -20.09 15.59 -15.21
C ILE A 106 -20.42 16.93 -15.85
N LEU A 107 -21.38 16.99 -16.79
CA LEU A 107 -21.80 18.26 -17.39
C LEU A 107 -22.26 19.25 -16.32
N ILE A 108 -23.23 18.86 -15.49
CA ILE A 108 -23.83 19.78 -14.52
C ILE A 108 -22.78 20.29 -13.53
N LYS A 109 -21.91 19.40 -13.01
CA LYS A 109 -20.78 19.81 -12.16
C LYS A 109 -19.82 20.75 -12.87
N LYS A 110 -19.52 20.52 -14.16
CA LYS A 110 -18.60 21.40 -14.89
C LYS A 110 -19.21 22.76 -15.22
N LEU A 111 -20.53 22.83 -15.49
CA LEU A 111 -21.24 24.09 -15.64
C LEU A 111 -21.22 24.89 -14.33
N ASP A 112 -21.45 24.23 -13.19
CA ASP A 112 -21.37 24.85 -11.86
C ASP A 112 -19.96 25.37 -11.55
N GLN A 113 -18.92 24.56 -11.82
CA GLN A 113 -17.51 24.93 -11.65
C GLN A 113 -17.08 26.11 -12.53
N LEU A 114 -17.37 26.08 -13.84
CA LEU A 114 -16.96 27.14 -14.77
C LEU A 114 -17.51 28.50 -14.36
N GLU A 115 -18.69 28.51 -13.74
CA GLU A 115 -19.29 29.74 -13.27
C GLU A 115 -18.71 30.19 -11.91
N ASN A 116 -18.41 29.25 -11.01
CA ASN A 116 -17.67 29.56 -9.78
C ASN A 116 -16.26 30.13 -10.12
N GLU A 117 -15.57 29.57 -11.11
CA GLU A 117 -14.29 30.07 -11.61
C GLU A 117 -14.42 31.51 -12.16
N LYS A 118 -15.49 31.83 -12.92
CA LYS A 118 -15.75 33.22 -13.35
C LYS A 118 -16.05 34.14 -12.19
N PHE A 119 -16.81 33.69 -11.20
CA PHE A 119 -17.16 34.48 -10.02
C PHE A 119 -15.92 34.79 -9.18
N GLU A 120 -15.06 33.80 -8.96
CA GLU A 120 -13.75 33.98 -8.31
C GLU A 120 -12.86 34.95 -9.10
N GLN A 121 -12.83 34.85 -10.44
CA GLN A 121 -12.11 35.81 -11.29
C GLN A 121 -12.68 37.23 -11.16
N GLN A 122 -14.00 37.40 -11.10
CA GLN A 122 -14.65 38.70 -10.90
C GLN A 122 -14.35 39.27 -9.51
N GLN A 123 -14.41 38.44 -8.45
CA GLN A 123 -14.02 38.86 -7.11
C GLN A 123 -12.54 39.26 -7.05
N HIS A 124 -11.66 38.52 -7.70
CA HIS A 124 -10.24 38.85 -7.72
C HIS A 124 -9.99 40.16 -8.48
N GLN A 125 -10.68 40.40 -9.60
CA GLN A 125 -10.62 41.69 -10.31
C GLN A 125 -11.17 42.85 -9.45
N GLN A 126 -12.26 42.64 -8.72
CA GLN A 126 -12.80 43.65 -7.79
C GLN A 126 -11.84 43.94 -6.63
N GLN A 127 -11.20 42.92 -6.05
CA GLN A 127 -10.18 43.10 -5.02
C GLN A 127 -8.95 43.85 -5.55
N GLN A 128 -8.50 43.54 -6.77
CA GLN A 128 -7.39 44.27 -7.41
C GLN A 128 -7.77 45.74 -7.66
N GLN A 129 -9.00 46.03 -8.10
CA GLN A 129 -9.48 47.40 -8.26
C GLN A 129 -9.59 48.14 -6.92
N GLN A 130 -10.08 47.47 -5.86
CA GLN A 130 -10.13 48.05 -4.51
C GLN A 130 -8.73 48.31 -3.94
N GLN A 131 -7.76 47.42 -4.16
CA GLN A 131 -6.36 47.66 -3.74
C GLN A 131 -5.73 48.84 -4.49
N GLN A 132 -6.03 49.01 -5.79
CA GLN A 132 -5.57 50.18 -6.56
C GLN A 132 -6.24 51.49 -6.08
N GLN A 133 -7.52 51.44 -5.69
CA GLN A 133 -8.22 52.62 -5.14
C GLN A 133 -7.75 52.98 -3.72
N GLN A 134 -7.47 52.00 -2.86
CA GLN A 134 -6.94 52.23 -1.51
C GLN A 134 -5.55 52.86 -1.53
N GLN A 135 -4.74 52.64 -2.58
CA GLN A 135 -3.47 53.35 -2.75
C GLN A 135 -3.65 54.83 -3.13
N GLN A 136 -4.82 55.23 -3.64
CA GLN A 136 -5.03 56.59 -4.11
C GLN A 136 -5.87 57.48 -3.17
N GLN A 137 -6.71 56.94 -2.29
CA GLN A 137 -7.55 57.77 -1.42
C GLN A 137 -7.79 57.17 -0.02
N GLN A 138 -7.41 57.94 1.00
CA GLN A 138 -7.84 57.75 2.38
C GLN A 138 -9.29 58.23 2.53
N GLN A 139 -10.26 57.32 2.49
CA GLN A 139 -11.39 57.27 3.44
C GLN A 139 -12.28 56.04 3.14
N PRO A 140 -12.55 55.18 4.14
CA PRO A 140 -13.36 53.98 3.96
C PRO A 140 -14.85 54.32 4.08
N GLU A 141 -15.56 54.40 2.95
CA GLU A 141 -17.01 54.27 2.97
C GLU A 141 -17.39 52.78 3.07
N SER A 142 -18.20 52.47 4.09
CA SER A 142 -18.69 51.13 4.38
C SER A 142 -19.59 50.63 3.25
N VAL A 143 -19.07 49.72 2.42
CA VAL A 143 -19.89 48.96 1.46
C VAL A 143 -20.79 48.01 2.26
N THR A 144 -22.08 48.35 2.35
CA THR A 144 -23.10 47.52 2.95
C THR A 144 -23.21 46.18 2.23
N ALA A 145 -23.29 45.09 3.00
CA ALA A 145 -23.27 43.70 2.56
C ALA A 145 -24.47 43.23 1.69
N GLU A 146 -25.24 44.16 1.10
CA GLU A 146 -26.37 43.83 0.20
C GLU A 146 -25.93 43.27 -1.17
N ASN A 147 -24.63 43.14 -1.42
CA ASN A 147 -24.10 42.32 -2.53
C ASN A 147 -24.21 40.80 -2.27
N GLU A 148 -24.85 40.38 -1.19
CA GLU A 148 -25.08 38.97 -0.88
C GLU A 148 -25.98 38.34 -1.95
N TYR A 149 -25.35 37.58 -2.84
CA TYR A 149 -25.98 36.74 -3.86
C TYR A 149 -26.77 37.51 -4.94
N GLN A 150 -26.05 38.14 -5.88
CA GLN A 150 -26.56 38.11 -7.26
C GLN A 150 -26.75 36.63 -7.63
N GLU A 151 -28.00 36.14 -7.57
CA GLU A 151 -28.38 34.82 -8.10
C GLU A 151 -27.65 34.63 -9.41
N ASN A 152 -26.98 33.48 -9.56
CA ASN A 152 -26.06 33.21 -10.65
C ASN A 152 -26.80 33.12 -11.99
N LYS A 153 -27.15 34.28 -12.53
CA LYS A 153 -28.15 34.46 -13.59
C LYS A 153 -27.69 33.80 -14.88
N GLU A 154 -26.40 33.82 -15.18
CA GLU A 154 -25.83 33.14 -16.34
C GLU A 154 -25.96 31.62 -16.24
N LEU A 155 -25.52 31.01 -15.12
CA LEU A 155 -25.66 29.57 -14.90
C LEU A 155 -27.12 29.15 -14.92
N LYS A 156 -27.98 29.87 -14.20
CA LYS A 156 -29.43 29.60 -14.17
C LYS A 156 -30.04 29.68 -15.57
N ASN A 157 -29.67 30.68 -16.37
CA ASN A 157 -30.12 30.79 -17.77
C ASN A 157 -29.61 29.65 -18.64
N LEU A 158 -28.35 29.25 -18.48
CA LEU A 158 -27.74 28.16 -19.24
C LEU A 158 -28.39 26.81 -18.90
N LEU A 159 -28.57 26.52 -17.61
CA LEU A 159 -29.26 25.32 -17.13
C LEU A 159 -30.73 25.31 -17.54
N ASN A 160 -31.42 26.44 -17.48
CA ASN A 160 -32.80 26.56 -17.96
C ASN A 160 -32.90 26.26 -19.45
N LYS A 161 -32.01 26.84 -20.27
CA LYS A 161 -31.93 26.54 -21.71
C LYS A 161 -31.66 25.06 -21.95
N PHE A 162 -30.67 24.48 -21.29
CA PHE A 162 -30.34 23.06 -21.42
C PHE A 162 -31.55 22.18 -21.06
N TYR A 163 -32.17 22.42 -19.91
CA TYR A 163 -33.32 21.66 -19.42
C TYR A 163 -34.53 21.80 -20.34
N SER A 164 -34.96 23.02 -20.65
CA SER A 164 -36.14 23.29 -21.49
C SER A 164 -36.03 22.67 -22.87
N VAL A 165 -34.87 22.77 -23.53
CA VAL A 165 -34.64 22.23 -24.87
C VAL A 165 -34.57 20.70 -24.88
N ASN A 166 -34.07 20.09 -23.79
CA ASN A 166 -33.82 18.65 -23.71
C ASN A 166 -34.78 17.92 -22.75
N LYS A 167 -35.87 18.58 -22.32
CA LYS A 167 -36.78 18.09 -21.26
C LYS A 167 -37.31 16.69 -21.53
N GLU A 168 -37.84 16.46 -22.73
CA GLU A 168 -38.41 15.15 -23.10
C GLU A 168 -37.37 14.03 -23.06
N ILE A 169 -36.13 14.35 -23.42
CA ILE A 169 -35.02 13.38 -23.47
C ILE A 169 -34.50 13.12 -22.08
N LEU A 170 -34.36 14.16 -21.24
CA LEU A 170 -34.01 14.03 -19.84
C LEU A 170 -35.02 13.17 -19.08
N MET A 171 -36.32 13.30 -19.38
CA MET A 171 -37.37 12.48 -18.76
C MET A 171 -37.37 11.02 -19.24
N LYS A 172 -36.86 10.74 -20.44
CA LYS A 172 -36.73 9.38 -21.01
C LYS A 172 -35.37 8.73 -20.73
N SER A 173 -34.38 9.52 -20.30
CA SER A 173 -33.02 9.07 -20.03
C SER A 173 -32.99 8.02 -18.94
N ASP A 174 -32.14 7.02 -19.14
CA ASP A 174 -31.93 5.98 -18.15
C ASP A 174 -30.82 6.42 -17.20
N LEU A 175 -31.23 6.97 -16.06
CA LEU A 175 -30.34 7.50 -15.03
C LEU A 175 -30.02 6.40 -14.00
N GLU A 176 -29.62 5.23 -14.50
CA GLU A 176 -29.09 4.14 -13.69
C GLU A 176 -27.65 4.46 -13.30
N ASP A 177 -27.27 4.18 -12.06
CA ASP A 177 -25.92 4.45 -11.56
C ASP A 177 -25.45 3.36 -10.60
N ASN A 178 -24.33 2.76 -10.95
CA ASN A 178 -23.72 1.70 -10.15
C ASN A 178 -23.19 2.22 -8.81
N GLU A 179 -22.85 3.51 -8.69
CA GLU A 179 -22.30 4.09 -7.45
C GLU A 179 -23.36 4.33 -6.37
N THR A 180 -24.57 4.72 -6.76
CA THR A 180 -25.63 5.07 -5.81
C THR A 180 -26.52 3.89 -5.40
N HIS A 181 -26.25 2.68 -5.92
CA HIS A 181 -27.05 1.46 -5.72
C HIS A 181 -28.51 1.54 -6.22
N PHE A 182 -28.92 2.62 -6.87
CA PHE A 182 -30.26 2.74 -7.43
C PHE A 182 -30.28 2.17 -8.85
N SER A 183 -31.15 1.18 -9.07
CA SER A 183 -31.41 0.69 -10.42
C SER A 183 -31.93 1.80 -11.31
N LYS A 184 -32.78 2.70 -10.80
CA LYS A 184 -33.27 3.86 -11.55
C LYS A 184 -33.56 5.07 -10.68
N ILE A 185 -32.97 6.21 -11.02
CA ILE A 185 -33.13 7.47 -10.28
C ILE A 185 -34.05 8.41 -11.05
N SER A 186 -35.02 9.03 -10.37
CA SER A 186 -35.86 10.07 -10.98
C SER A 186 -35.03 11.32 -11.30
N LEU A 187 -35.41 12.10 -12.33
CA LEU A 187 -34.68 13.31 -12.70
C LEU A 187 -34.57 14.32 -11.55
N LEU A 188 -35.59 14.38 -10.68
CA LEU A 188 -35.56 15.20 -9.47
C LEU A 188 -34.49 14.72 -8.48
N LEU A 189 -34.42 13.43 -8.18
CA LEU A 189 -33.38 12.89 -7.29
C LEU A 189 -31.99 13.02 -7.92
N PHE A 190 -31.86 12.78 -9.21
CA PHE A 190 -30.64 13.02 -9.97
C PHE A 190 -30.15 14.46 -9.81
N SER A 191 -31.06 15.44 -9.92
CA SER A 191 -30.70 16.85 -9.79
C SER A 191 -30.10 17.19 -8.42
N ILE A 192 -30.55 16.52 -7.35
CA ILE A 192 -29.94 16.63 -6.01
C ILE A 192 -28.56 15.98 -6.00
N PHE A 193 -28.39 14.80 -6.61
CA PHE A 193 -27.09 14.12 -6.73
C PHE A 193 -26.04 14.93 -7.51
N THR A 194 -26.45 15.86 -8.37
CA THR A 194 -25.49 16.74 -9.05
C THR A 194 -24.80 17.72 -8.09
N GLY A 195 -25.44 18.04 -6.96
CA GLY A 195 -24.97 19.08 -6.04
C GLY A 195 -25.22 20.52 -6.53
N CYS A 196 -25.81 20.70 -7.72
CA CYS A 196 -26.11 22.03 -8.28
C CYS A 196 -27.53 22.46 -7.87
N PHE A 197 -27.62 23.43 -6.95
CA PHE A 197 -28.90 23.92 -6.43
C PHE A 197 -29.80 24.51 -7.52
N GLU A 198 -29.25 25.28 -8.46
CA GLU A 198 -30.03 25.90 -9.54
C GLU A 198 -30.67 24.85 -10.44
N PHE A 199 -29.95 23.78 -10.78
CA PHE A 199 -30.50 22.70 -11.60
C PHE A 199 -31.64 21.96 -10.89
N PHE A 200 -31.49 21.70 -9.60
CA PHE A 200 -32.55 21.14 -8.76
C PHE A 200 -33.79 22.04 -8.71
N LYS A 201 -33.61 23.35 -8.49
CA LYS A 201 -34.69 24.33 -8.44
C LYS A 201 -35.47 24.39 -9.76
N ILE A 202 -34.77 24.39 -10.89
CA ILE A 202 -35.38 24.38 -12.23
C ILE A 202 -36.30 23.16 -12.42
N ILE A 203 -35.81 21.97 -12.07
CA ILE A 203 -36.58 20.74 -12.20
C ILE A 203 -37.77 20.72 -11.23
N TYR A 204 -37.57 21.20 -10.00
CA TYR A 204 -38.65 21.31 -9.01
C TYR A 204 -39.76 22.26 -9.45
N ASP A 205 -39.40 23.46 -9.92
CA ASP A 205 -40.35 24.48 -10.37
C ASP A 205 -41.17 23.96 -11.57
N ASP A 206 -40.53 23.25 -12.51
CA ASP A 206 -41.22 22.62 -13.64
C ASP A 206 -42.20 21.51 -13.20
N LEU A 207 -41.80 20.67 -12.25
CA LEU A 207 -42.66 19.63 -11.69
C LEU A 207 -43.84 20.23 -10.92
N LEU A 208 -43.63 21.34 -10.21
CA LEU A 208 -44.68 22.06 -9.50
C LEU A 208 -45.70 22.64 -10.49
N LEU A 209 -45.24 23.31 -11.55
CA LEU A 209 -46.09 23.83 -12.62
C LEU A 209 -46.85 22.72 -13.37
N SER A 210 -46.21 21.58 -13.60
CA SER A 210 -46.84 20.42 -14.24
C SER A 210 -47.90 19.78 -13.35
N SER A 211 -47.77 19.89 -12.01
CA SER A 211 -48.73 19.36 -11.06
C SER A 211 -49.97 20.25 -10.92
N SER A 212 -49.81 21.57 -10.95
CA SER A 212 -50.93 22.52 -10.82
C SER A 212 -51.86 22.49 -12.05
N GLN A 213 -51.35 22.16 -13.23
CA GLN A 213 -52.17 22.04 -14.45
C GLN A 213 -53.07 20.78 -14.47
N LYS A 214 -52.83 19.80 -13.59
CA LYS A 214 -53.61 18.54 -13.56
C LYS A 214 -54.66 18.49 -12.46
N SER A 215 -54.67 19.46 -11.54
CA SER A 215 -55.51 19.44 -10.36
C SER A 215 -56.78 20.30 -10.53
N ASP A 216 -57.69 19.91 -11.40
CA ASP A 216 -59.06 20.47 -11.40
C ASP A 216 -59.98 19.81 -10.35
N GLU A 217 -59.51 18.79 -9.62
CA GLU A 217 -60.28 18.15 -8.54
C GLU A 217 -59.42 17.93 -7.29
N ASN A 218 -59.73 18.69 -6.22
CA ASN A 218 -59.39 18.48 -4.80
C ASN A 218 -57.91 18.20 -4.40
N ASN A 219 -57.25 19.23 -3.82
CA ASN A 219 -56.16 19.22 -2.82
C ASN A 219 -54.99 18.20 -2.92
N ASN A 220 -54.78 17.54 -4.06
CA ASN A 220 -53.84 16.42 -4.19
C ASN A 220 -52.40 16.78 -4.61
N ASN A 221 -52.00 18.06 -4.63
CA ASN A 221 -50.64 18.45 -5.07
C ASN A 221 -49.52 17.79 -4.23
N ASN A 222 -49.76 17.56 -2.94
CA ASN A 222 -48.80 16.86 -2.07
C ASN A 222 -48.60 15.37 -2.46
N ILE A 223 -49.60 14.72 -3.05
CA ILE A 223 -49.53 13.30 -3.42
C ILE A 223 -48.61 13.12 -4.64
N ILE A 224 -48.72 13.98 -5.65
CA ILE A 224 -47.93 13.85 -6.88
C ILE A 224 -46.44 14.02 -6.59
N ILE A 225 -46.08 15.05 -5.82
CA ILE A 225 -44.68 15.31 -5.46
C ILE A 225 -44.14 14.13 -4.62
N SER A 226 -44.92 13.59 -3.68
CA SER A 226 -44.48 12.45 -2.84
C SER A 226 -44.04 11.22 -3.64
N LYS A 227 -44.62 11.00 -4.84
CA LYS A 227 -44.25 9.89 -5.73
C LYS A 227 -42.87 10.09 -6.37
N TYR A 228 -42.45 11.33 -6.61
CA TYR A 228 -41.12 11.64 -7.14
C TYR A 228 -40.04 11.73 -6.04
N LEU A 229 -40.45 11.93 -4.80
CA LEU A 229 -39.55 12.11 -3.65
C LEU A 229 -39.12 10.81 -2.96
N LYS A 230 -39.79 9.69 -3.25
CA LYS A 230 -39.44 8.37 -2.69
C LYS A 230 -38.82 7.49 -3.77
N THR A 231 -37.70 6.86 -3.45
CA THR A 231 -37.13 5.80 -4.29
C THR A 231 -38.03 4.54 -4.25
N PRO A 232 -38.13 3.76 -5.34
CA PRO A 232 -39.03 2.60 -5.40
C PRO A 232 -38.69 1.50 -4.37
N THR A 233 -37.41 1.36 -4.02
CA THR A 233 -36.88 0.24 -3.23
C THR A 233 -36.46 0.62 -1.83
N ASP A 234 -36.21 1.90 -1.55
CA ASP A 234 -35.66 2.36 -0.28
C ASP A 234 -36.48 3.47 0.34
N ASN A 235 -36.55 3.47 1.68
CA ASN A 235 -37.09 4.58 2.47
C ASN A 235 -36.26 5.88 2.33
N CYS A 236 -35.32 5.99 1.38
CA CYS A 236 -34.50 7.17 1.13
C CYS A 236 -35.36 8.30 0.56
N ASN A 237 -35.50 9.37 1.33
CA ASN A 237 -36.19 10.58 0.87
C ASN A 237 -35.17 11.53 0.21
N CYS A 238 -35.64 12.55 -0.50
CA CYS A 238 -34.75 13.50 -1.15
C CYS A 238 -33.88 14.30 -0.16
N LEU A 239 -34.32 14.48 1.09
CA LEU A 239 -33.56 15.13 2.16
C LEU A 239 -32.35 14.29 2.55
N ASP A 240 -32.49 12.96 2.66
CA ASP A 240 -31.38 12.04 2.93
C ASP A 240 -30.27 12.18 1.89
N ILE A 241 -30.66 12.25 0.61
CA ILE A 241 -29.73 12.45 -0.50
C ILE A 241 -29.08 13.83 -0.42
N ALA A 242 -29.86 14.88 -0.17
CA ALA A 242 -29.33 16.24 -0.05
C ALA A 242 -28.35 16.39 1.12
N LEU A 243 -28.63 15.75 2.25
CA LEU A 243 -27.74 15.71 3.42
C LEU A 243 -26.42 14.99 3.10
N ARG A 244 -26.47 13.85 2.38
CA ARG A 244 -25.26 13.14 1.93
C ARG A 244 -24.41 14.01 1.00
N ILE A 245 -25.04 14.69 0.04
CA ILE A 245 -24.34 15.56 -0.91
C ILE A 245 -23.77 16.81 -0.23
N GLY A 246 -24.48 17.37 0.75
CA GLY A 246 -24.00 18.47 1.58
C GLY A 246 -24.16 19.86 1.01
N ASN A 247 -25.00 20.03 -0.01
CA ASN A 247 -25.37 21.36 -0.48
C ASN A 247 -26.40 21.98 0.49
N LEU A 248 -25.94 22.91 1.34
CA LEU A 248 -26.76 23.55 2.37
C LEU A 248 -28.00 24.26 1.81
N LYS A 249 -27.92 24.85 0.60
CA LYS A 249 -29.06 25.50 -0.04
C LYS A 249 -30.14 24.50 -0.44
N THR A 250 -29.72 23.40 -1.06
CA THR A 250 -30.62 22.30 -1.43
C THR A 250 -31.29 21.71 -0.19
N ILE A 251 -30.53 21.47 0.88
CA ILE A 251 -31.05 20.97 2.17
C ILE A 251 -32.10 21.94 2.74
N LYS A 252 -31.76 23.23 2.85
CA LYS A 252 -32.68 24.27 3.36
C LYS A 252 -33.92 24.40 2.49
N PHE A 253 -33.79 24.34 1.16
CA PHE A 253 -34.92 24.41 0.25
C PHE A 253 -35.85 23.21 0.40
N ILE A 254 -35.31 21.98 0.44
CA ILE A 254 -36.10 20.77 0.66
C ILE A 254 -36.83 20.85 2.01
N TYR A 255 -36.13 21.30 3.05
CA TYR A 255 -36.71 21.39 4.38
C TYR A 255 -37.80 22.49 4.49
N CYS A 256 -37.48 23.71 4.06
CA CYS A 256 -38.33 24.88 4.25
C CYS A 256 -39.42 25.03 3.17
N VAL A 257 -39.09 24.77 1.90
CA VAL A 257 -39.99 25.01 0.76
C VAL A 257 -40.78 23.75 0.42
N ILE A 258 -40.11 22.59 0.31
CA ILE A 258 -40.82 21.32 0.03
C ILE A 258 -41.55 20.81 1.27
N GLY A 259 -41.09 21.18 2.48
CA GLY A 259 -41.79 20.89 3.73
C GLY A 259 -41.58 19.47 4.25
N ILE A 260 -40.47 18.81 3.89
CA ILE A 260 -40.12 17.49 4.43
C ILE A 260 -39.58 17.66 5.86
N LYS A 261 -40.47 17.52 6.84
CA LYS A 261 -40.17 17.70 8.28
C LYS A 261 -40.08 16.39 9.07
N GLU A 262 -40.61 15.29 8.54
CA GLU A 262 -40.55 13.99 9.22
C GLU A 262 -39.23 13.29 8.90
N PHE A 263 -38.46 12.98 9.93
CA PHE A 263 -37.20 12.28 9.79
C PHE A 263 -36.81 11.50 11.05
N ASN A 264 -35.96 10.50 10.84
CA ASN A 264 -35.28 9.77 11.91
C ASN A 264 -33.96 10.49 12.22
N ASN A 265 -33.79 10.97 13.46
CA ASN A 265 -32.62 11.74 13.89
C ASN A 265 -31.29 10.99 13.64
N ASP A 266 -31.28 9.67 13.85
CA ASP A 266 -30.10 8.83 13.64
C ASP A 266 -29.67 8.83 12.17
N ARG A 267 -30.67 8.76 11.29
CA ARG A 267 -30.45 8.74 9.84
C ARG A 267 -30.00 10.09 9.33
N ILE A 268 -30.61 11.18 9.79
CA ILE A 268 -30.18 12.54 9.42
C ILE A 268 -28.74 12.77 9.84
N LEU A 269 -28.40 12.51 11.11
CA LEU A 269 -27.04 12.68 11.58
C LEU A 269 -26.07 11.83 10.77
N HIS A 270 -26.40 10.57 10.51
CA HIS A 270 -25.56 9.71 9.66
C HIS A 270 -25.35 10.29 8.25
N ASN A 271 -26.40 10.76 7.59
CA ASN A 271 -26.31 11.36 6.27
C ASN A 271 -25.49 12.66 6.28
N CYS A 272 -25.62 13.50 7.32
CA CYS A 272 -24.76 14.66 7.53
C CYS A 272 -23.28 14.25 7.67
N LEU A 273 -23.01 13.18 8.43
CA LEU A 273 -21.66 12.71 8.74
C LEU A 273 -20.92 12.15 7.51
N ILE A 274 -21.62 11.58 6.53
CA ILE A 274 -20.97 11.10 5.30
C ILE A 274 -20.58 12.27 4.38
N SER A 275 -21.25 13.41 4.51
CA SER A 275 -21.03 14.55 3.62
C SER A 275 -19.62 15.12 3.67
N ASP A 276 -19.15 15.65 2.55
CA ASP A 276 -17.94 16.46 2.47
C ASP A 276 -18.09 17.78 3.24
N ASN A 277 -19.31 18.32 3.34
CA ASN A 277 -19.62 19.57 4.06
C ASN A 277 -20.28 19.31 5.43
N ARG A 278 -19.94 18.18 6.07
CA ARG A 278 -20.52 17.70 7.34
C ARG A 278 -20.60 18.76 8.44
N ASP A 279 -19.56 19.58 8.60
CA ASP A 279 -19.48 20.57 9.68
C ASP A 279 -20.48 21.71 9.52
N SER A 280 -20.58 22.29 8.32
CA SER A 280 -21.56 23.35 8.03
C SER A 280 -22.98 22.82 8.12
N ILE A 281 -23.26 21.61 7.61
CA ILE A 281 -24.62 21.05 7.70
C ILE A 281 -25.03 20.83 9.16
N ILE A 282 -24.12 20.32 10.00
CA ILE A 282 -24.44 20.09 11.40
C ILE A 282 -24.64 21.42 12.12
N ASN A 283 -23.73 22.39 11.97
CA ASN A 283 -23.84 23.67 12.68
C ASN A 283 -24.98 24.55 12.15
N ASP A 284 -25.10 24.69 10.83
CA ASP A 284 -25.94 25.70 10.19
C ASP A 284 -27.34 25.19 9.86
N PHE A 285 -27.55 23.87 9.89
CA PHE A 285 -28.86 23.25 9.65
C PHE A 285 -29.32 22.39 10.84
N LEU A 286 -28.57 21.35 11.22
CA LEU A 286 -29.05 20.36 12.20
C LEU A 286 -29.17 20.92 13.62
N LEU A 287 -28.14 21.64 14.08
CA LEU A 287 -28.07 22.25 15.41
C LEU A 287 -28.55 23.70 15.41
N SER A 288 -28.96 24.22 14.25
CA SER A 288 -29.44 25.59 14.14
C SER A 288 -30.91 25.67 14.62
N PRO A 289 -31.22 26.52 15.61
CA PRO A 289 -32.58 26.67 16.13
C PRO A 289 -33.55 27.23 15.08
N ASN A 290 -33.02 27.81 13.99
CA ASN A 290 -33.82 28.39 12.90
C ASN A 290 -34.43 27.32 11.98
N TYR A 291 -33.83 26.13 11.90
CA TYR A 291 -34.28 25.08 10.98
C TYR A 291 -34.88 23.91 11.75
N VAL A 292 -34.10 23.26 12.61
CA VAL A 292 -34.56 22.07 13.34
C VAL A 292 -34.82 22.43 14.81
N LYS A 293 -35.99 23.01 15.08
CA LYS A 293 -36.37 23.50 16.42
C LYS A 293 -36.27 22.44 17.53
N ASN A 294 -36.52 21.17 17.19
CA ASN A 294 -36.60 20.06 18.15
C ASN A 294 -35.67 18.90 17.73
N TYR A 295 -34.42 19.19 17.37
CA TYR A 295 -33.46 18.11 17.14
C TYR A 295 -33.21 17.37 18.46
N GLU A 296 -33.78 16.18 18.60
CA GLU A 296 -33.43 15.31 19.72
C GLU A 296 -32.13 14.56 19.38
N PRO A 297 -31.09 14.67 20.21
CA PRO A 297 -29.84 13.97 19.97
C PRO A 297 -30.07 12.47 19.89
N VAL A 298 -29.35 11.83 18.96
CA VAL A 298 -29.32 10.38 18.81
C VAL A 298 -28.94 9.74 20.14
N LYS A 299 -29.88 9.01 20.75
CA LYS A 299 -29.70 8.34 22.05
C LYS A 299 -28.99 6.99 21.91
N LEU A 300 -29.12 6.36 20.75
CA LEU A 300 -28.57 5.03 20.55
C LEU A 300 -28.18 4.84 19.09
N TYR A 301 -26.93 4.47 18.87
CA TYR A 301 -26.51 4.08 17.54
C TYR A 301 -27.04 2.67 17.23
N SER A 302 -27.85 2.53 16.17
CA SER A 302 -28.46 1.26 15.79
C SER A 302 -27.46 0.21 15.26
N GLY A 303 -26.24 0.62 14.91
CA GLY A 303 -25.26 -0.27 14.27
C GLY A 303 -25.48 -0.45 12.76
N VAL A 304 -26.53 0.15 12.19
CA VAL A 304 -26.96 -0.11 10.81
C VAL A 304 -26.06 0.53 9.77
N TYR A 305 -25.33 1.59 10.13
CA TYR A 305 -24.53 2.33 9.17
C TYR A 305 -23.02 2.09 9.31
N ASP A 306 -22.36 1.88 8.19
CA ASP A 306 -20.91 1.73 8.20
C ASP A 306 -20.24 3.08 8.52
N ASP A 307 -19.10 3.01 9.20
CA ASP A 307 -18.21 4.15 9.44
C ASP A 307 -18.79 5.34 10.20
N PHE A 308 -19.95 5.19 10.84
CA PHE A 308 -20.59 6.28 11.57
C PHE A 308 -19.63 6.96 12.57
N TYR A 309 -18.93 6.18 13.40
CA TYR A 309 -17.99 6.73 14.39
C TYR A 309 -16.72 7.30 13.76
N ALA A 310 -16.22 6.68 12.69
CA ALA A 310 -15.08 7.23 11.96
C ALA A 310 -15.43 8.58 11.33
N ASN A 311 -16.64 8.72 10.79
CA ASN A 311 -17.14 9.99 10.24
C ASN A 311 -17.47 11.03 11.31
N LEU A 312 -17.97 10.60 12.48
CA LEU A 312 -18.18 11.44 13.65
C LEU A 312 -16.86 12.05 14.15
N LEU A 313 -15.80 11.24 14.22
CA LEU A 313 -14.47 11.68 14.65
C LEU A 313 -13.77 12.57 13.59
N LYS A 314 -14.26 12.64 12.35
CA LYS A 314 -13.75 13.55 11.30
C LYS A 314 -14.30 14.97 11.36
N LEU A 315 -15.34 15.22 12.17
CA LEU A 315 -15.91 16.57 12.35
C LEU A 315 -14.87 17.55 12.89
N GLN A 316 -15.01 18.84 12.64
CA GLN A 316 -14.27 19.85 13.40
C GLN A 316 -14.54 19.70 14.89
N PHE A 317 -13.51 19.86 15.72
CA PHE A 317 -13.58 19.65 17.17
C PHE A 317 -14.74 20.41 17.82
N ASN A 318 -14.94 21.67 17.42
CA ASN A 318 -16.02 22.50 17.93
C ASN A 318 -17.41 21.97 17.52
N THR A 319 -17.55 21.38 16.33
CA THR A 319 -18.79 20.74 15.89
C THR A 319 -19.07 19.49 16.70
N LEU A 320 -18.07 18.63 16.92
CA LEU A 320 -18.22 17.43 17.74
C LEU A 320 -18.60 17.79 19.19
N LYS A 321 -17.94 18.80 19.75
CA LYS A 321 -18.22 19.33 21.09
C LYS A 321 -19.66 19.82 21.20
N LYS A 322 -20.16 20.59 20.22
CA LYS A 322 -21.57 21.03 20.20
C LYS A 322 -22.55 19.86 20.14
N ILE A 323 -22.26 18.81 19.37
CA ILE A 323 -23.09 17.59 19.35
C ILE A 323 -23.12 16.95 20.74
N TYR A 324 -21.97 16.86 21.42
CA TYR A 324 -21.91 16.36 22.80
C TYR A 324 -22.73 17.23 23.76
N GLU A 325 -22.62 18.56 23.66
CA GLU A 325 -23.35 19.53 24.48
C GLU A 325 -24.86 19.43 24.32
N THR A 326 -25.35 18.96 23.17
CA THR A 326 -26.80 18.68 22.98
C THR A 326 -27.33 17.53 23.84
N GLY A 327 -26.45 16.77 24.52
CA GLY A 327 -26.83 15.65 25.37
C GLY A 327 -26.77 14.29 24.66
N SER A 328 -26.04 14.18 23.54
CA SER A 328 -25.95 12.91 22.81
C SER A 328 -25.06 11.88 23.54
N PRO A 329 -25.61 10.72 23.93
CA PRO A 329 -24.83 9.65 24.54
C PRO A 329 -23.97 8.87 23.53
N LEU A 330 -23.96 9.25 22.24
CA LEU A 330 -23.19 8.57 21.19
C LEU A 330 -21.71 8.38 21.57
N LEU A 331 -21.11 9.35 22.26
CA LEU A 331 -19.71 9.30 22.66
C LEU A 331 -19.41 8.34 23.81
N PHE A 332 -20.40 7.69 24.43
CA PHE A 332 -20.17 6.76 25.55
C PHE A 332 -20.09 5.28 25.12
N MET A 333 -20.38 4.97 23.84
CA MET A 333 -20.37 3.61 23.32
C MET A 333 -18.94 3.09 23.07
N LEU A 334 -18.30 2.58 24.12
CA LEU A 334 -16.94 2.01 24.13
C LEU A 334 -16.69 0.95 23.04
N SER A 335 -17.67 0.09 22.78
CA SER A 335 -17.54 -0.97 21.77
C SER A 335 -17.36 -0.40 20.36
N SER A 336 -18.04 0.71 20.07
CA SER A 336 -17.97 1.36 18.77
C SER A 336 -16.69 2.17 18.58
N LEU A 337 -16.14 2.71 19.68
CA LEU A 337 -14.82 3.34 19.66
C LEU A 337 -13.73 2.36 19.22
N LYS A 338 -13.82 1.08 19.60
CA LYS A 338 -12.90 0.05 19.13
C LYS A 338 -12.83 -0.06 17.61
N ILE A 339 -13.97 0.06 16.91
CA ILE A 339 -14.05 0.03 15.45
C ILE A 339 -13.49 1.34 14.86
N GLY A 340 -13.78 2.47 15.49
CA GLY A 340 -13.18 3.76 15.11
C GLY A 340 -11.65 3.78 15.26
N PHE A 341 -11.11 3.06 16.25
CA PHE A 341 -9.68 3.05 16.54
C PHE A 341 -8.83 2.27 15.53
N SER A 342 -9.34 1.17 14.96
CA SER A 342 -8.58 0.50 13.89
C SER A 342 -8.39 1.44 12.68
N LYS A 343 -9.44 2.19 12.32
CA LYS A 343 -9.36 3.23 11.29
C LYS A 343 -8.50 4.42 11.73
N TYR A 344 -8.42 4.73 13.03
CA TYR A 344 -7.50 5.74 13.56
C TYR A 344 -6.04 5.36 13.34
N ILE A 345 -5.68 4.12 13.68
CA ILE A 345 -4.33 3.60 13.48
C ILE A 345 -3.96 3.65 11.99
N GLU A 346 -4.89 3.29 11.11
CA GLU A 346 -4.72 3.43 9.66
C GLU A 346 -4.50 4.89 9.23
N TYR A 347 -5.30 5.83 9.73
CA TYR A 347 -5.18 7.25 9.40
C TYR A 347 -3.87 7.87 9.93
N PHE A 348 -3.42 7.43 11.11
CA PHE A 348 -2.11 7.77 11.66
C PHE A 348 -0.98 7.30 10.73
N PHE A 349 -0.97 6.01 10.37
CA PHE A 349 0.05 5.48 9.47
C PHE A 349 0.04 6.20 8.13
N LYS A 350 -1.14 6.52 7.55
CA LYS A 350 -1.21 7.31 6.30
C LYS A 350 -0.65 8.73 6.44
N THR A 351 -0.86 9.40 7.57
CA THR A 351 -0.41 10.78 7.79
C THR A 351 1.09 10.88 7.98
N PHE A 352 1.70 9.87 8.64
CA PHE A 352 3.10 9.93 9.03
C PHE A 352 4.05 9.03 8.22
N ASN A 353 3.57 7.94 7.62
CA ASN A 353 4.37 7.10 6.71
C ASN A 353 4.21 7.60 5.27
N ASN A 354 5.00 8.62 4.92
CA ASN A 354 5.13 9.13 3.55
C ASN A 354 5.60 8.04 2.54
N ASN A 355 6.16 6.92 3.02
CA ASN A 355 6.81 5.91 2.16
C ASN A 355 5.88 4.78 1.66
N SER A 356 4.57 4.85 1.93
CA SER A 356 3.63 3.80 1.50
C SER A 356 3.19 3.93 0.02
N GLU A 357 4.14 4.14 -0.90
CA GLU A 357 3.84 4.07 -2.35
C GLU A 357 3.51 2.64 -2.82
N LYS A 358 3.80 1.59 -2.01
CA LYS A 358 3.75 0.19 -2.49
C LYS A 358 2.57 -0.66 -2.00
N GLU A 359 1.73 -0.22 -1.08
CA GLU A 359 0.58 -1.03 -0.63
C GLU A 359 -0.73 -0.53 -1.23
N ASN A 360 -1.16 -1.23 -2.27
CA ASN A 360 -2.29 -0.92 -3.16
C ASN A 360 -3.69 -0.82 -2.51
N TYR A 361 -3.86 -0.99 -1.20
CA TYR A 361 -5.21 -1.12 -0.64
C TYR A 361 -5.98 0.18 -0.45
N PHE A 362 -5.35 1.35 -0.36
CA PHE A 362 -6.08 2.63 -0.33
C PHE A 362 -5.27 3.75 -0.96
N LYS A 363 -5.37 3.84 -2.28
CA LYS A 363 -4.77 4.89 -3.11
C LYS A 363 -5.51 6.22 -2.92
N ILE A 364 -5.42 6.84 -1.75
CA ILE A 364 -5.77 8.26 -1.61
C ILE A 364 -4.65 9.02 -2.31
N ASN A 365 -4.98 9.63 -3.45
CA ASN A 365 -4.03 10.22 -4.38
C ASN A 365 -3.49 11.55 -3.80
N PHE A 366 -2.49 11.48 -2.92
CA PHE A 366 -1.93 12.65 -2.22
C PHE A 366 -1.11 13.61 -3.11
N LYS A 367 -0.92 13.33 -4.40
CA LYS A 367 -0.05 14.14 -5.27
C LYS A 367 -0.49 15.61 -5.42
N ASN A 368 -1.73 15.97 -5.11
CA ASN A 368 -2.24 17.34 -5.27
C ASN A 368 -2.79 18.00 -3.99
N SER A 369 -2.86 17.29 -2.85
CA SER A 369 -3.34 17.90 -1.61
C SER A 369 -2.18 18.54 -0.86
N ASN A 370 -2.32 19.83 -0.53
CA ASN A 370 -1.36 20.58 0.28
C ASN A 370 -1.10 19.80 1.58
N TYR A 371 0.14 19.37 1.83
CA TYR A 371 0.49 18.49 2.95
C TYR A 371 -0.06 18.98 4.30
N ASP A 372 -0.08 20.31 4.47
CA ASP A 372 -0.64 21.00 5.64
C ASP A 372 -2.11 20.65 5.90
N THR A 373 -2.94 20.52 4.85
CA THR A 373 -4.37 20.17 5.01
C THR A 373 -4.59 18.78 5.59
N ILE A 374 -3.70 17.83 5.28
CA ILE A 374 -3.78 16.46 5.81
C ILE A 374 -3.37 16.45 7.28
N PHE A 375 -2.30 17.17 7.61
CA PHE A 375 -1.85 17.29 8.99
C PHE A 375 -2.92 17.94 9.87
N ASP A 376 -3.54 19.03 9.42
CA ASP A 376 -4.63 19.69 10.13
C ASP A 376 -5.85 18.77 10.34
N GLN A 377 -6.21 17.99 9.31
CA GLN A 377 -7.26 16.97 9.42
C GLN A 377 -6.89 15.91 10.47
N PHE A 378 -5.64 15.44 10.51
CA PHE A 378 -5.16 14.50 11.52
C PHE A 378 -5.21 15.10 12.93
N ILE A 379 -4.75 16.35 13.11
CA ILE A 379 -4.79 17.02 14.42
C ILE A 379 -6.22 17.13 14.92
N ASN A 380 -7.13 17.57 14.05
CA ASN A 380 -8.54 17.68 14.40
C ASN A 380 -9.15 16.31 14.74
N TYR A 381 -8.82 15.27 13.98
CA TYR A 381 -9.23 13.90 14.27
C TYR A 381 -8.67 13.39 15.61
N PHE A 382 -7.40 13.69 15.92
CA PHE A 382 -6.76 13.31 17.18
C PHE A 382 -7.37 14.04 18.38
N LYS A 383 -7.67 15.34 18.24
CA LYS A 383 -8.43 16.12 19.23
C LYS A 383 -9.75 15.44 19.56
N ASN A 384 -10.51 15.05 18.53
CA ASN A 384 -11.79 14.36 18.70
C ASN A 384 -11.65 13.02 19.41
N VAL A 385 -10.61 12.25 19.08
CA VAL A 385 -10.33 10.98 19.74
C VAL A 385 -10.02 11.18 21.22
N LEU A 386 -9.13 12.11 21.56
CA LEU A 386 -8.76 12.39 22.95
C LEU A 386 -9.96 12.87 23.76
N PHE A 387 -10.78 13.76 23.20
CA PHE A 387 -12.01 14.24 23.81
C PHE A 387 -13.04 13.13 23.99
N THR A 388 -13.23 12.29 22.97
CA THR A 388 -14.16 11.18 23.08
C THR A 388 -13.68 10.20 24.14
N CYS A 389 -12.40 9.81 24.13
CA CYS A 389 -11.81 8.95 25.15
C CYS A 389 -11.94 9.54 26.56
N SER A 390 -11.68 10.84 26.75
CA SER A 390 -11.80 11.46 28.07
C SER A 390 -13.22 11.36 28.63
N ILE A 391 -14.23 11.51 27.76
CA ILE A 391 -15.64 11.36 28.10
C ILE A 391 -16.01 9.88 28.35
N SER A 392 -15.74 8.99 27.39
CA SER A 392 -16.17 7.58 27.45
C SER A 392 -15.54 6.83 28.62
N PHE A 393 -14.26 7.12 28.90
CA PHE A 393 -13.53 6.45 29.98
C PHE A 393 -13.56 7.22 31.30
N LYS A 394 -14.13 8.44 31.32
CA LYS A 394 -14.07 9.37 32.46
C LYS A 394 -12.64 9.49 33.04
N ASN A 395 -11.64 9.48 32.15
CA ASN A 395 -10.25 9.35 32.54
C ASN A 395 -9.49 10.66 32.27
N GLN A 396 -9.02 11.29 33.36
CA GLN A 396 -8.26 12.53 33.31
C GLN A 396 -6.96 12.40 32.49
N PHE A 397 -6.44 11.18 32.31
CA PHE A 397 -5.28 10.90 31.47
C PHE A 397 -5.46 11.37 30.02
N TYR A 398 -6.59 11.07 29.37
CA TYR A 398 -6.81 11.55 27.99
C TYR A 398 -6.97 13.06 27.92
N MET A 399 -7.52 13.64 28.99
CA MET A 399 -7.67 15.10 29.10
C MET A 399 -6.31 15.79 29.30
N SER A 400 -5.37 15.17 30.02
CA SER A 400 -4.01 15.72 30.14
C SER A 400 -3.27 15.68 28.81
N ILE A 401 -3.40 14.60 28.03
CA ILE A 401 -2.85 14.53 26.66
C ILE A 401 -3.49 15.59 25.75
N PHE A 402 -4.81 15.77 25.83
CA PHE A 402 -5.51 16.80 25.05
C PHE A 402 -4.99 18.21 25.34
N LYS A 403 -4.72 18.50 26.62
CA LYS A 403 -4.11 19.78 27.04
C LYS A 403 -2.69 19.94 26.52
N LYS A 404 -1.85 18.90 26.64
CA LYS A 404 -0.50 18.89 26.05
C LYS A 404 -0.56 19.17 24.54
N LEU A 405 -1.50 18.56 23.81
CA LEU A 405 -1.69 18.79 22.38
C LEU A 405 -2.06 20.26 22.09
N ASN A 406 -3.00 20.85 22.82
CA ASN A 406 -3.36 22.25 22.60
C ASN A 406 -2.20 23.20 22.94
N TYR A 407 -1.47 22.93 24.01
CA TYR A 407 -0.27 23.69 24.36
C TYR A 407 0.77 23.65 23.23
N LEU A 408 1.05 22.48 22.64
CA LEU A 408 1.96 22.36 21.49
C LEU A 408 1.50 23.18 20.29
N LEU A 409 0.20 23.21 20.01
CA LEU A 409 -0.39 23.98 18.91
C LEU A 409 -0.32 25.49 19.17
N GLU A 410 -0.59 25.91 20.41
CA GLU A 410 -0.48 27.31 20.82
C GLU A 410 0.97 27.81 20.77
N TYR A 411 1.91 27.01 21.30
CA TYR A 411 3.34 27.30 21.24
C TYR A 411 3.82 27.46 19.80
N ASN A 412 3.43 26.55 18.90
CA ASN A 412 3.74 26.66 17.48
C ASN A 412 3.16 27.93 16.83
N ASN A 413 1.95 28.33 17.22
CA ASN A 413 1.31 29.53 16.69
C ASN A 413 1.92 30.82 17.25
N GLN A 414 2.47 30.80 18.47
CA GLN A 414 3.18 31.93 19.08
C GLN A 414 4.58 32.08 18.49
N ASN A 415 5.36 31.00 18.36
CA ASN A 415 6.70 31.07 17.76
C ASN A 415 6.67 31.54 16.30
N LYS A 416 5.62 31.22 15.54
CA LYS A 416 5.44 31.78 14.19
C LYS A 416 5.23 33.29 14.18
N LYS A 417 4.60 33.85 15.22
CA LYS A 417 4.44 35.31 15.35
C LYS A 417 5.73 35.97 15.81
N GLU A 418 6.47 35.31 16.71
CA GLU A 418 7.77 35.78 17.13
C GLU A 418 8.76 35.74 15.97
N GLU A 419 8.84 34.71 15.14
CA GLU A 419 9.70 34.75 13.93
C GLU A 419 9.34 35.89 12.96
N GLU A 420 8.09 36.38 12.96
CA GLU A 420 7.68 37.57 12.21
C GLU A 420 8.06 38.90 12.90
N GLU A 421 8.23 38.95 14.22
CA GLU A 421 8.59 40.15 14.99
C GLU A 421 10.05 40.19 15.50
N VAL A 422 10.71 39.05 15.62
CA VAL A 422 12.00 38.80 16.29
C VAL A 422 13.21 39.08 15.39
N ASP A 423 12.98 39.62 14.19
CA ASP A 423 13.96 40.54 13.60
C ASP A 423 14.25 41.75 14.52
N LYS A 424 13.49 41.94 15.63
CA LYS A 424 13.82 42.86 16.71
C LYS A 424 13.53 42.29 18.11
N LYS A 425 14.58 41.69 18.70
CA LYS A 425 14.82 41.44 20.14
C LYS A 425 14.37 40.08 20.69
N LEU A 426 15.35 39.17 20.80
CA LEU A 426 15.32 38.01 21.70
C LEU A 426 16.02 38.34 23.01
N ASN A 427 15.34 38.09 24.13
CA ASN A 427 15.88 37.51 25.37
C ASN A 427 14.81 37.60 26.46
N CYS A 428 14.23 36.45 26.84
CA CYS A 428 13.69 36.21 28.18
C CYS A 428 13.48 34.69 28.39
N GLU A 429 14.23 34.14 29.34
CA GLU A 429 14.04 32.82 29.94
C GLU A 429 13.18 33.03 31.19
N ASP A 430 12.03 32.35 31.32
CA ASP A 430 11.39 32.04 32.61
C ASP A 430 10.35 30.93 32.42
N ASP A 431 10.36 29.97 33.36
CA ASP A 431 9.66 28.68 33.34
C ASP A 431 8.11 28.79 33.26
N TYR A 432 7.52 28.27 32.19
CA TYR A 432 6.07 28.22 31.98
C TYR A 432 5.43 27.01 32.71
N PHE A 433 4.84 27.25 33.88
CA PHE A 433 3.85 26.34 34.48
C PHE A 433 2.44 26.67 33.97
N TYR A 434 1.83 25.76 33.21
CA TYR A 434 0.47 25.94 32.67
C TYR A 434 -0.60 25.68 33.75
N ILE A 435 -1.38 26.72 34.12
CA ILE A 435 -2.55 26.62 35.00
C ILE A 435 -3.82 26.48 34.15
N LEU A 436 -4.69 25.55 34.53
CA LEU A 436 -5.92 25.21 33.83
C LEU A 436 -6.92 26.37 33.77
N ASN A 437 -7.33 26.78 32.56
CA ASN A 437 -8.44 27.72 32.41
C ASN A 437 -9.79 27.04 32.62
N LYS A 438 -10.69 27.69 33.37
CA LYS A 438 -12.02 27.13 33.74
C LYS A 438 -12.87 26.74 32.52
N ASN A 439 -12.69 27.43 31.39
CA ASN A 439 -13.41 27.19 30.13
C ASN A 439 -12.96 25.92 29.39
N GLU A 440 -11.82 25.33 29.78
CA GLU A 440 -11.30 24.08 29.19
C GLU A 440 -11.76 22.83 29.95
N TYR A 441 -12.39 22.98 31.11
CA TYR A 441 -13.01 21.86 31.79
C TYR A 441 -14.20 21.39 30.94
N VAL A 442 -14.08 20.19 30.37
CA VAL A 442 -15.25 19.46 29.89
C VAL A 442 -15.99 19.01 31.13
N GLU A 443 -16.93 19.82 31.60
CA GLU A 443 -17.91 19.35 32.59
C GLU A 443 -18.65 18.18 31.94
N ILE A 444 -18.53 16.99 32.55
CA ILE A 444 -19.25 15.82 32.07
C ILE A 444 -20.73 16.13 32.26
N ASN A 445 -21.45 16.31 31.17
CA ASN A 445 -22.87 16.65 31.20
C ASN A 445 -23.64 15.54 31.92
N GLU A 446 -24.10 15.80 33.16
CA GLU A 446 -24.81 14.81 33.99
C GLU A 446 -26.04 14.23 33.29
N ASN A 447 -26.69 14.99 32.41
CA ASN A 447 -27.85 14.50 31.65
C ASN A 447 -27.45 13.32 30.74
N CYS A 448 -26.24 13.33 30.18
CA CYS A 448 -25.75 12.19 29.38
C CYS A 448 -25.54 10.94 30.25
N ILE A 449 -25.04 11.12 31.48
CA ILE A 449 -24.82 10.01 32.42
C ILE A 449 -26.16 9.37 32.80
N ARG A 450 -27.16 10.20 33.16
CA ARG A 450 -28.48 9.70 33.58
C ARG A 450 -29.17 8.90 32.48
N VAL A 451 -28.99 9.25 31.21
CA VAL A 451 -29.55 8.49 30.08
C VAL A 451 -28.97 7.08 30.00
N ILE A 452 -27.66 6.92 30.25
CA ILE A 452 -26.98 5.61 30.20
C ILE A 452 -27.39 4.72 31.38
N GLU A 453 -27.69 5.30 32.52
CA GLU A 453 -28.09 4.57 33.73
C GLU A 453 -29.54 4.07 33.70
N GLN A 454 -30.34 4.44 32.70
CA GLN A 454 -31.70 3.94 32.56
C GLN A 454 -31.71 2.44 32.22
N PRO A 455 -32.30 1.56 33.07
CA PRO A 455 -32.31 0.11 32.86
C PRO A 455 -32.94 -0.31 31.52
N ASP A 456 -33.95 0.45 31.07
CA ASP A 456 -34.63 0.22 29.80
C ASP A 456 -33.73 0.46 28.59
N LEU A 457 -32.76 1.36 28.70
CA LEU A 457 -31.79 1.61 27.64
C LEU A 457 -30.81 0.44 27.56
N ILE A 458 -30.31 -0.04 28.71
CA ILE A 458 -29.43 -1.20 28.79
C ILE A 458 -30.12 -2.45 28.23
N SER A 459 -31.40 -2.65 28.56
CA SER A 459 -32.17 -3.78 28.02
C SER A 459 -32.34 -3.67 26.50
N LYS A 460 -32.72 -2.50 25.96
CA LYS A 460 -32.82 -2.28 24.50
C LYS A 460 -31.49 -2.48 23.76
N ILE A 461 -30.37 -2.00 24.33
CA ILE A 461 -29.01 -2.26 23.80
C ILE A 461 -28.72 -3.77 23.73
N CYS A 462 -29.16 -4.53 24.73
CA CYS A 462 -28.95 -5.97 24.80
C CYS A 462 -29.83 -6.77 23.81
N PHE A 463 -30.98 -6.25 23.39
CA PHE A 463 -31.94 -6.99 22.56
C PHE A 463 -31.83 -6.70 21.05
N SER A 464 -31.32 -5.53 20.64
CA SER A 464 -31.24 -5.19 19.21
C SER A 464 -30.14 -5.96 18.44
N SER A 465 -29.16 -6.54 19.14
CA SER A 465 -28.18 -7.44 18.55
C SER A 465 -28.64 -8.88 18.72
N GLY A 466 -29.26 -9.46 17.68
CA GLY A 466 -29.86 -10.80 17.64
C GLY A 466 -28.90 -11.99 17.85
N GLY A 467 -27.73 -11.79 18.48
CA GLY A 467 -26.82 -12.86 18.87
C GLY A 467 -26.83 -13.06 20.38
N GLY A 468 -27.32 -14.21 20.86
CA GLY A 468 -27.33 -14.56 22.29
C GLY A 468 -25.96 -14.48 23.00
N GLY A 469 -24.86 -14.46 22.23
CA GLY A 469 -23.51 -14.22 22.76
C GLY A 469 -23.25 -12.79 23.27
N PHE A 470 -23.99 -11.78 22.79
CA PHE A 470 -23.80 -10.40 23.24
C PHE A 470 -24.38 -10.17 24.64
N LYS A 471 -25.54 -10.78 24.94
CA LYS A 471 -26.16 -10.72 26.27
C LYS A 471 -25.28 -11.36 27.35
N SER A 472 -24.71 -12.55 27.10
CA SER A 472 -23.82 -13.19 28.07
C SER A 472 -22.53 -12.39 28.28
N LYS A 473 -22.01 -11.76 27.21
CA LYS A 473 -20.82 -10.93 27.28
C LYS A 473 -21.07 -9.60 28.01
N ILE A 474 -22.22 -8.94 27.79
CA ILE A 474 -22.60 -7.76 28.58
C ILE A 474 -22.92 -8.15 30.03
N GLN A 475 -23.60 -9.27 30.28
CA GLN A 475 -23.77 -9.76 31.65
C GLN A 475 -22.42 -10.03 32.32
N SER A 476 -21.43 -10.57 31.59
CA SER A 476 -20.07 -10.72 32.12
C SER A 476 -19.37 -9.37 32.36
N LEU A 477 -19.65 -8.35 31.53
CA LEU A 477 -19.12 -6.99 31.70
C LEU A 477 -19.80 -6.24 32.84
N LEU A 478 -21.11 -6.44 33.05
CA LEU A 478 -21.86 -5.90 34.18
C LEU A 478 -21.48 -6.62 35.48
N PHE A 479 -21.26 -7.94 35.43
CA PHE A 479 -20.76 -8.71 36.55
C PHE A 479 -19.31 -8.31 36.91
N ARG A 480 -18.46 -8.08 35.90
CA ARG A 480 -17.16 -7.44 36.10
C ARG A 480 -17.30 -6.01 36.61
N ARG A 481 -18.30 -5.26 36.16
CA ARG A 481 -18.57 -3.90 36.69
C ARG A 481 -18.97 -3.94 38.16
N ASN A 482 -19.67 -4.96 38.63
CA ASN A 482 -19.96 -5.11 40.07
C ASN A 482 -18.68 -5.47 40.87
N GLN A 483 -17.72 -6.19 40.27
CA GLN A 483 -16.38 -6.37 40.85
C GLN A 483 -15.56 -5.07 40.78
N ASP A 484 -15.68 -4.32 39.68
CA ASP A 484 -15.06 -3.01 39.51
C ASP A 484 -15.76 -1.96 40.38
N GLU A 485 -17.01 -2.15 40.83
CA GLU A 485 -17.64 -1.33 41.86
C GLU A 485 -17.01 -1.59 43.21
N THR A 486 -16.55 -2.81 43.49
CA THR A 486 -15.72 -3.07 44.68
C THR A 486 -14.39 -2.32 44.55
N PHE A 487 -13.80 -2.28 43.35
CA PHE A 487 -12.61 -1.48 43.05
C PHE A 487 -12.90 0.03 43.12
N LEU A 488 -14.04 0.50 42.62
CA LEU A 488 -14.47 1.90 42.63
C LEU A 488 -14.86 2.34 44.04
N GLN A 489 -15.38 1.44 44.88
CA GLN A 489 -15.66 1.68 46.29
C GLN A 489 -14.35 1.78 47.06
N LEU A 490 -13.38 0.89 46.81
CA LEU A 490 -12.00 1.02 47.30
C LEU A 490 -11.35 2.33 46.82
N GLN A 491 -11.58 2.72 45.56
CA GLN A 491 -11.08 3.96 45.00
C GLN A 491 -11.78 5.17 45.62
N LYS A 492 -13.09 5.10 45.88
CA LYS A 492 -13.87 6.13 46.59
C LYS A 492 -13.48 6.22 48.06
N GLU A 493 -13.16 5.11 48.71
CA GLU A 493 -12.65 5.09 50.09
C GLU A 493 -11.25 5.68 50.13
N GLN A 494 -10.39 5.33 49.17
CA GLN A 494 -9.08 5.98 48.98
C GLN A 494 -9.23 7.46 48.65
N GLU A 495 -10.21 7.86 47.83
CA GLU A 495 -10.50 9.26 47.51
C GLU A 495 -11.11 9.99 48.71
N GLN A 496 -11.91 9.34 49.55
CA GLN A 496 -12.44 9.93 50.79
C GLN A 496 -11.37 10.05 51.87
N GLU A 497 -10.47 9.09 52.00
CA GLU A 497 -9.28 9.20 52.84
C GLU A 497 -8.33 10.29 52.30
N GLN A 498 -8.15 10.36 50.98
CA GLN A 498 -7.41 11.43 50.33
C GLN A 498 -8.11 12.78 50.54
N LEU A 499 -9.44 12.90 50.44
CA LEU A 499 -10.20 14.11 50.72
C LEU A 499 -10.12 14.52 52.20
N LYS A 500 -10.11 13.55 53.12
CA LYS A 500 -9.82 13.82 54.55
C LYS A 500 -8.40 14.35 54.73
N SER A 501 -7.42 13.86 53.96
CA SER A 501 -6.05 14.37 53.97
C SER A 501 -5.90 15.74 53.28
N ILE A 502 -6.72 16.03 52.25
CA ILE A 502 -6.80 17.32 51.56
C ILE A 502 -7.36 18.40 52.50
N ASN A 503 -8.38 18.06 53.30
CA ASN A 503 -8.91 18.98 54.33
C ASN A 503 -7.92 19.22 55.48
N GLN A 504 -6.86 18.43 55.60
CA GLN A 504 -5.75 18.66 56.52
C GLN A 504 -4.58 19.43 55.88
N GLY A 505 -4.80 20.05 54.72
CA GLY A 505 -3.87 21.04 54.15
C GLY A 505 -2.74 20.47 53.29
N ASN A 506 -2.78 19.18 52.94
CA ASN A 506 -1.82 18.60 52.01
C ASN A 506 -2.41 18.62 50.58
N SER A 507 -1.98 19.58 49.77
CA SER A 507 -2.29 19.66 48.34
C SER A 507 -1.81 18.40 47.62
N ILE A 508 -2.72 17.68 46.96
CA ILE A 508 -2.36 16.56 46.08
C ILE A 508 -1.48 17.10 44.95
N ASN A 509 -0.24 16.63 44.91
CA ASN A 509 0.73 16.97 43.88
C ASN A 509 0.40 16.14 42.63
N ILE A 510 -0.28 16.73 41.66
CA ILE A 510 -0.60 16.12 40.34
C ILE A 510 0.67 15.65 39.60
N ARG A 511 1.87 16.00 40.09
CA ARG A 511 3.17 15.49 39.62
C ARG A 511 3.26 13.96 39.51
N ASP A 512 2.51 13.18 40.29
CA ASP A 512 2.68 11.72 40.27
C ASP A 512 1.99 11.00 39.09
N ILE A 513 1.09 11.67 38.33
CA ILE A 513 0.38 11.01 37.21
C ILE A 513 0.73 11.62 35.85
N SER A 514 1.08 12.90 35.78
CA SER A 514 1.65 13.46 34.55
C SER A 514 3.16 13.46 34.66
N GLU A 515 3.84 12.56 33.93
CA GLU A 515 5.26 12.78 33.63
C GLU A 515 5.43 14.25 33.18
N PRO A 516 6.40 14.97 33.76
CA PRO A 516 6.59 16.39 33.50
C PRO A 516 6.70 16.67 31.99
N LEU A 517 6.33 17.89 31.58
CA LEU A 517 6.47 18.39 30.21
C LEU A 517 7.92 18.33 29.67
N GLU A 518 8.89 17.89 30.49
CA GLU A 518 10.31 17.62 30.16
C GLU A 518 10.51 16.81 28.87
N LEU A 519 9.48 16.13 28.36
CA LEU A 519 9.53 15.44 27.08
C LEU A 519 9.31 16.34 25.87
N ILE A 520 9.07 17.65 25.97
CA ILE A 520 9.01 18.51 24.77
C ILE A 520 10.42 19.01 24.49
N ASN A 521 10.96 18.73 23.30
CA ASN A 521 12.26 19.26 22.91
C ASN A 521 12.09 20.67 22.31
N TYR A 522 12.23 21.69 23.15
CA TYR A 522 12.10 23.10 22.76
C TYR A 522 13.31 23.63 21.98
N ASN A 523 14.51 23.09 22.18
CA ASN A 523 15.74 23.60 21.55
C ASN A 523 15.77 23.39 20.03
N ASP A 524 14.95 22.46 19.52
CA ASP A 524 14.80 22.14 18.10
C ASP A 524 13.33 21.84 17.82
N PHE A 525 12.42 22.72 18.25
CA PHE A 525 10.98 22.43 18.26
C PHE A 525 10.46 22.14 16.84
N ASN A 526 9.88 20.95 16.67
CA ASN A 526 9.19 20.56 15.45
C ASN A 526 7.80 20.04 15.83
N LEU A 527 6.74 20.80 15.52
CA LEU A 527 5.37 20.47 15.92
C LEU A 527 4.97 19.04 15.53
N LYS A 528 5.34 18.62 14.31
CA LYS A 528 5.01 17.29 13.81
C LYS A 528 5.70 16.20 14.63
N ARG A 529 6.99 16.36 14.93
CA ARG A 529 7.76 15.46 15.80
C ARG A 529 7.15 15.40 17.20
N GLU A 530 6.84 16.55 17.82
CA GLU A 530 6.31 16.58 19.18
C GLU A 530 4.91 15.97 19.28
N ILE A 531 4.07 16.13 18.26
CA ILE A 531 2.75 15.48 18.21
C ILE A 531 2.88 13.97 17.98
N GLN A 532 3.81 13.52 17.13
CA GLN A 532 4.14 12.09 17.02
C GLN A 532 4.63 11.53 18.35
N ARG A 533 5.49 12.27 19.07
CA ARG A 533 6.00 11.89 20.39
C ARG A 533 4.86 11.73 21.39
N LEU A 534 3.99 12.75 21.49
CA LEU A 534 2.82 12.72 22.35
C LEU A 534 1.93 11.51 22.06
N LEU A 535 1.74 11.20 20.77
CA LEU A 535 0.93 10.05 20.38
C LEU A 535 1.58 8.72 20.77
N ILE A 536 2.86 8.52 20.44
CA ILE A 536 3.54 7.25 20.64
C ILE A 536 3.76 6.98 22.13
N PHE A 537 4.27 7.97 22.87
CA PHE A 537 4.74 7.77 24.23
C PHE A 537 3.66 8.00 25.28
N ASP A 538 2.72 8.93 25.06
CA ASP A 538 1.65 9.18 26.02
C ASP A 538 0.38 8.42 25.61
N PHE A 539 -0.12 8.63 24.39
CA PHE A 539 -1.41 8.06 24.00
C PHE A 539 -1.37 6.55 23.79
N PHE A 540 -0.47 6.04 22.95
CA PHE A 540 -0.44 4.61 22.60
C PHE A 540 0.03 3.72 23.74
N ARG A 541 1.08 4.14 24.45
CA ARG A 541 1.67 3.39 25.56
C ARG A 541 0.68 3.10 26.69
N TYR A 542 -0.07 4.12 27.12
CA TYR A 542 -0.91 4.03 28.31
C TYR A 542 -2.39 3.86 27.98
N GLY A 543 -2.89 4.58 26.98
CA GLY A 543 -4.30 4.51 26.59
C GLY A 543 -4.65 3.25 25.79
N PHE A 544 -3.70 2.74 25.00
CA PHE A 544 -3.99 1.76 23.94
C PHE A 544 -3.25 0.42 24.06
N LYS A 545 -2.67 0.13 25.22
CA LYS A 545 -2.00 -1.17 25.47
C LYS A 545 -2.89 -2.41 25.20
N LYS A 546 -4.22 -2.24 25.15
CA LYS A 546 -5.18 -3.31 24.78
C LYS A 546 -5.43 -3.48 23.28
N TYR A 547 -4.99 -2.52 22.46
CA TYR A 547 -5.34 -2.42 21.04
C TYR A 547 -4.13 -2.42 20.10
N ILE A 548 -2.97 -1.99 20.59
CA ILE A 548 -1.70 -2.07 19.88
C ILE A 548 -0.86 -3.13 20.57
N GLU A 549 -0.39 -4.11 19.82
CA GLU A 549 0.49 -5.13 20.39
C GLU A 549 1.81 -4.49 20.84
N THR A 550 2.44 -5.03 21.89
CA THR A 550 3.69 -4.47 22.40
C THR A 550 4.76 -4.36 21.31
N SER A 551 4.81 -5.33 20.38
CA SER A 551 5.69 -5.33 19.20
C SER A 551 5.39 -4.16 18.26
N GLU A 552 4.12 -3.93 17.90
CA GLU A 552 3.70 -2.80 17.04
C GLU A 552 4.06 -1.45 17.67
N TRP A 553 3.81 -1.30 18.98
CA TRP A 553 4.20 -0.08 19.70
C TRP A 553 5.72 0.08 19.76
N SER A 554 6.46 -1.00 20.03
CA SER A 554 7.93 -0.97 20.02
C SER A 554 8.47 -0.58 18.64
N TYR A 555 7.89 -1.11 17.56
CA TYR A 555 8.22 -0.72 16.20
C TYR A 555 8.00 0.78 15.96
N LEU A 556 6.86 1.35 16.39
CA LEU A 556 6.56 2.78 16.28
C LEU A 556 7.56 3.66 17.05
N VAL A 557 7.91 3.27 18.28
CA VAL A 557 8.90 3.98 19.10
C VAL A 557 10.27 3.96 18.42
N LEU A 558 10.68 2.81 17.92
CA LEU A 558 11.97 2.65 17.26
C LEU A 558 12.03 3.42 15.94
N GLU A 559 10.97 3.38 15.13
CA GLU A 559 10.84 4.18 13.92
C GLU A 559 10.92 5.68 14.22
N PHE A 560 10.25 6.15 15.28
CA PHE A 560 10.34 7.53 15.76
C PHE A 560 11.77 7.89 16.16
N ILE A 561 12.42 7.05 16.97
CA ILE A 561 13.79 7.27 17.45
C ILE A 561 14.78 7.36 16.29
N CYS A 562 14.70 6.47 15.31
CA CYS A 562 15.57 6.51 14.13
C CYS A 562 15.33 7.77 13.31
N THR A 563 14.06 8.08 13.06
CA THR A 563 13.67 9.20 12.18
C THR A 563 14.15 10.53 12.75
N HIS A 564 14.04 10.70 14.07
CA HIS A 564 14.38 11.96 14.75
C HIS A 564 15.73 11.93 15.48
N LYS A 565 16.46 10.81 15.42
CA LYS A 565 17.76 10.57 16.09
C LYS A 565 17.72 10.76 17.60
N GLU A 566 16.62 10.37 18.24
CA GLU A 566 16.39 10.57 19.67
C GLU A 566 16.69 9.32 20.49
N TYR A 567 17.92 8.82 20.37
CA TYR A 567 18.32 7.51 20.92
C TYR A 567 18.23 7.41 22.44
N HIS A 568 18.22 8.53 23.16
CA HIS A 568 17.99 8.55 24.60
C HIS A 568 16.59 8.01 25.00
N LEU A 569 15.63 8.02 24.07
CA LEU A 569 14.30 7.45 24.30
C LEU A 569 14.26 5.92 24.21
N VAL A 570 15.32 5.26 23.70
CA VAL A 570 15.38 3.79 23.60
C VAL A 570 15.26 3.16 24.98
N ASP A 571 15.84 3.78 26.00
CA ASP A 571 15.75 3.33 27.39
C ASP A 571 14.29 3.13 27.84
N ARG A 572 13.36 3.95 27.33
CA ARG A 572 11.93 3.83 27.67
C ARG A 572 11.25 2.57 27.15
N LEU A 573 11.80 1.90 26.12
CA LEU A 573 11.34 0.58 25.67
C LEU A 573 11.61 -0.49 26.72
N PHE A 574 12.79 -0.43 27.33
CA PHE A 574 13.30 -1.43 28.26
C PHE A 574 12.87 -1.19 29.71
N PHE A 575 12.65 0.07 30.11
CA PHE A 575 12.20 0.41 31.46
C PHE A 575 10.70 0.12 31.74
N THR A 576 10.07 -0.77 30.97
CA THR A 576 8.78 -1.34 31.39
C THR A 576 8.99 -2.15 32.68
N GLN A 577 8.12 -1.95 33.68
CA GLN A 577 8.21 -2.43 35.10
C GLN A 577 8.84 -3.82 35.32
N SER A 578 8.71 -4.74 34.35
CA SER A 578 9.31 -6.08 34.40
C SER A 578 10.83 -6.09 34.59
N LEU A 579 11.58 -5.11 34.09
CA LEU A 579 13.05 -5.11 34.23
C LEU A 579 13.50 -4.62 35.61
N GLN A 580 12.78 -3.68 36.23
CA GLN A 580 13.06 -3.26 37.60
C GLN A 580 12.87 -4.39 38.61
N GLU A 581 11.85 -5.25 38.43
CA GLU A 581 11.67 -6.42 39.31
C GLU A 581 12.83 -7.41 39.20
N VAL A 582 13.41 -7.58 38.01
CA VAL A 582 14.58 -8.44 37.79
C VAL A 582 15.84 -7.85 38.42
N ILE A 583 16.05 -6.54 38.29
CA ILE A 583 17.22 -5.84 38.85
C ILE A 583 17.15 -5.80 40.39
N LYS A 584 15.97 -5.54 40.97
CA LYS A 584 15.79 -5.51 42.44
C LYS A 584 15.96 -6.89 43.10
N GLN A 585 15.82 -7.98 42.35
CA GLN A 585 16.03 -9.34 42.88
C GLN A 585 17.50 -9.81 42.82
N GLN A 586 18.46 -8.93 42.54
CA GLN A 586 19.85 -9.26 42.86
C GLN A 586 20.03 -9.26 44.39
N PRO A 587 20.37 -10.40 45.02
CA PRO A 587 20.66 -10.42 46.44
C PRO A 587 21.93 -9.59 46.63
N TYR A 588 21.80 -8.43 47.27
CA TYR A 588 22.93 -7.70 47.83
C TYR A 588 23.69 -8.67 48.72
N SER A 589 24.83 -9.14 48.22
CA SER A 589 25.79 -9.93 48.97
C SER A 589 26.37 -8.98 50.01
N GLN A 590 25.86 -9.04 51.23
CA GLN A 590 26.48 -8.35 52.36
C GLN A 590 27.95 -8.78 52.45
N PRO A 591 28.90 -7.84 52.58
CA PRO A 591 30.32 -8.15 52.60
C PRO A 591 30.64 -8.97 53.86
N ILE A 592 31.13 -10.19 53.65
CA ILE A 592 31.62 -11.08 54.72
C ILE A 592 32.83 -10.39 55.38
N PRO A 593 32.84 -10.21 56.71
CA PRO A 593 33.95 -9.57 57.40
C PRO A 593 35.22 -10.43 57.29
N GLN A 594 36.30 -9.80 56.86
CA GLN A 594 37.63 -10.40 56.79
C GLN A 594 38.13 -10.72 58.20
N ASN A 595 38.37 -12.00 58.48
CA ASN A 595 39.19 -12.43 59.61
C ASN A 595 40.52 -13.01 59.08
N PRO A 596 41.67 -12.60 59.63
CA PRO A 596 42.97 -12.87 59.03
C PRO A 596 43.65 -14.15 59.56
N SER A 597 44.41 -14.77 58.66
CA SER A 597 45.68 -15.48 58.87
C SER A 597 45.80 -16.60 59.93
N SER A 598 46.01 -17.83 59.44
CA SER A 598 46.98 -18.85 59.93
C SER A 598 46.79 -20.12 59.08
N SER A 599 47.68 -20.41 58.14
CA SER A 599 48.87 -21.28 58.26
C SER A 599 48.60 -22.78 58.38
N SER A 600 49.30 -23.51 57.49
CA SER A 600 49.83 -24.88 57.60
C SER A 600 48.90 -26.09 57.38
N SER A 601 49.12 -26.70 56.21
CA SER A 601 49.55 -28.09 55.98
C SER A 601 48.60 -29.28 56.17
N SER A 602 48.62 -30.07 55.08
CA SER A 602 48.74 -31.54 55.00
C SER A 602 47.52 -32.43 55.25
N SER A 603 47.11 -33.01 54.11
CA SER A 603 46.96 -34.45 53.85
C SER A 603 45.73 -35.22 54.36
N SER A 604 45.15 -35.89 53.35
CA SER A 604 44.65 -37.27 53.34
C SER A 604 43.27 -37.59 53.93
N SER A 605 42.36 -37.80 52.96
CA SER A 605 41.63 -39.05 52.70
C SER A 605 40.32 -39.35 53.43
N THR A 606 39.46 -40.00 52.62
CA THR A 606 38.31 -40.87 52.92
C THR A 606 36.94 -40.25 53.20
N SER A 607 36.16 -40.16 52.10
CA SER A 607 34.86 -40.85 51.89
C SER A 607 33.84 -40.90 53.04
N SER A 608 32.67 -40.29 52.82
CA SER A 608 31.38 -41.00 52.75
C SER A 608 30.21 -40.02 52.57
N SER A 609 29.53 -40.15 51.43
CA SER A 609 28.08 -40.07 51.23
C SER A 609 27.19 -39.51 52.37
N SER A 610 26.37 -38.49 52.06
CA SER A 610 24.89 -38.61 52.05
C SER A 610 24.19 -37.27 51.82
N SER A 611 23.37 -37.25 50.75
CA SER A 611 22.08 -36.57 50.61
C SER A 611 21.84 -35.21 51.29
N SER A 612 21.72 -34.15 50.48
CA SER A 612 20.79 -33.06 50.80
C SER A 612 20.18 -32.46 49.53
N SER A 613 18.86 -32.56 49.52
CA SER A 613 17.84 -32.07 48.58
C SER A 613 18.13 -30.70 47.96
N SER A 614 18.16 -30.68 46.62
CA SER A 614 18.19 -29.49 45.78
C SER A 614 16.82 -28.80 45.72
N SER A 615 16.72 -27.63 46.36
CA SER A 615 15.62 -26.68 46.23
C SER A 615 15.76 -25.88 44.93
N SER A 616 15.46 -26.50 43.79
CA SER A 616 15.44 -25.85 42.48
C SER A 616 14.06 -25.26 42.17
N SER A 617 13.75 -24.06 42.68
CA SER A 617 12.51 -23.36 42.30
C SER A 617 12.68 -21.86 42.00
N SER A 618 13.86 -21.25 42.21
CA SER A 618 14.08 -19.82 41.94
C SER A 618 14.55 -19.49 40.51
N SER A 619 15.00 -20.48 39.71
CA SER A 619 15.53 -20.23 38.37
C SER A 619 14.47 -20.06 37.27
N LEU A 620 13.20 -20.47 37.53
CA LEU A 620 12.15 -20.40 36.51
C LEU A 620 11.59 -18.99 36.30
N SER A 621 11.66 -18.08 37.29
CA SER A 621 11.11 -16.73 37.15
C SER A 621 11.97 -15.84 36.24
N LYS A 622 13.30 -15.92 36.35
CA LYS A 622 14.26 -15.18 35.49
C LYS A 622 14.12 -15.55 34.01
N LYS A 623 13.89 -16.83 33.68
CA LYS A 623 13.71 -17.25 32.28
C LYS A 623 12.46 -16.65 31.62
N LYS A 624 11.38 -16.40 32.37
CA LYS A 624 10.11 -15.89 31.80
C LYS A 624 10.15 -14.40 31.44
N SER A 625 10.92 -13.57 32.15
CA SER A 625 11.01 -12.13 31.84
C SER A 625 11.83 -11.85 30.58
N ILE A 626 12.93 -12.60 30.37
CA ILE A 626 13.83 -12.40 29.22
C ILE A 626 13.19 -12.86 27.91
N LEU A 627 12.42 -13.96 27.92
CA LEU A 627 11.63 -14.42 26.78
C LEU A 627 10.65 -13.36 26.23
N ARG A 628 10.28 -12.34 27.03
CA ARG A 628 9.42 -11.24 26.58
C ARG A 628 10.15 -10.14 25.82
N CYS A 629 11.49 -10.06 25.90
CA CYS A 629 12.27 -9.03 25.20
C CYS A 629 12.59 -9.43 23.74
N TYR A 630 12.40 -10.70 23.37
CA TYR A 630 12.78 -11.22 22.06
C TYR A 630 12.10 -10.53 20.88
N PRO A 631 10.77 -10.26 20.89
CA PRO A 631 10.12 -9.53 19.79
C PRO A 631 10.70 -8.12 19.61
N ILE A 632 11.01 -7.44 20.72
CA ILE A 632 11.59 -6.09 20.69
C ILE A 632 13.01 -6.12 20.11
N LEU A 633 13.79 -7.16 20.42
CA LEU A 633 15.14 -7.33 19.86
C LEU A 633 15.08 -7.58 18.34
N ASP A 634 14.15 -8.41 17.88
CA ASP A 634 13.95 -8.66 16.45
C ASP A 634 13.50 -7.38 15.72
N ASP A 635 12.58 -6.61 16.30
CA ASP A 635 12.14 -5.31 15.76
C ASP A 635 13.28 -4.28 15.75
N LEU A 636 14.10 -4.24 16.80
CA LEU A 636 15.32 -3.43 16.89
C LEU A 636 16.31 -3.76 15.78
N ILE A 637 16.56 -5.04 15.54
CA ILE A 637 17.46 -5.48 14.47
C ILE A 637 16.88 -5.08 13.12
N LYS A 638 15.61 -5.39 12.86
CA LYS A 638 14.93 -5.01 11.61
C LYS A 638 15.01 -3.51 11.35
N ILE A 639 14.78 -2.69 12.37
CA ILE A 639 14.81 -1.23 12.25
C ILE A 639 16.24 -0.69 12.10
N SER A 640 17.22 -1.23 12.84
CA SER A 640 18.63 -0.87 12.64
C SER A 640 19.08 -1.18 11.21
N MET A 641 18.64 -2.33 10.67
CA MET A 641 18.85 -2.70 9.28
C MET A 641 18.06 -1.81 8.32
N LYS A 642 16.89 -1.29 8.72
CA LYS A 642 16.08 -0.38 7.90
C LYS A 642 16.79 0.96 7.66
N TYR A 643 17.24 1.58 8.75
CA TYR A 643 17.81 2.92 8.69
C TYR A 643 19.32 2.93 8.51
N GLY A 644 19.97 1.77 8.53
CA GLY A 644 21.43 1.67 8.60
C GLY A 644 22.00 2.33 9.84
N ASP A 645 21.26 2.24 10.94
CA ASP A 645 21.54 3.00 12.15
C ASP A 645 22.54 2.27 13.05
N ILE A 646 23.78 2.76 13.05
CA ILE A 646 24.89 2.18 13.80
C ILE A 646 24.68 2.33 15.32
N ILE A 647 24.05 3.43 15.76
CA ILE A 647 23.84 3.69 17.19
C ILE A 647 22.90 2.64 17.79
N ILE A 648 21.86 2.25 17.03
CA ILE A 648 20.95 1.19 17.45
C ILE A 648 21.65 -0.17 17.45
N LEU A 649 22.49 -0.48 16.46
CA LEU A 649 23.30 -1.69 16.47
C LEU A 649 24.25 -1.77 17.67
N GLU A 650 24.89 -0.66 18.03
CA GLU A 650 25.75 -0.58 19.21
C GLU A 650 24.97 -0.77 20.49
N PHE A 651 23.80 -0.14 20.59
CA PHE A 651 22.89 -0.32 21.71
C PHE A 651 22.44 -1.78 21.85
N ILE A 652 22.09 -2.46 20.75
CA ILE A 652 21.80 -3.90 20.75
C ILE A 652 23.03 -4.70 21.20
N GLY A 653 24.22 -4.34 20.73
CA GLY A 653 25.48 -4.95 21.13
C GLY A 653 25.74 -4.83 22.64
N GLU A 654 25.49 -3.66 23.22
CA GLU A 654 25.62 -3.42 24.66
C GLU A 654 24.56 -4.17 25.47
N LEU A 655 23.33 -4.28 24.99
CA LEU A 655 22.31 -5.14 25.60
C LEU A 655 22.73 -6.60 25.61
N CYS A 656 23.26 -7.10 24.49
CA CYS A 656 23.77 -8.46 24.39
C CYS A 656 24.98 -8.71 25.29
N LYS A 657 25.85 -7.71 25.51
CA LYS A 657 27.02 -7.83 26.42
C LYS A 657 26.63 -7.81 27.89
N LYS A 658 25.65 -7.00 28.29
CA LYS A 658 25.19 -6.88 29.69
C LYS A 658 24.37 -8.08 30.15
N SER A 659 23.88 -8.89 29.21
CA SER A 659 23.18 -10.12 29.52
C SER A 659 24.19 -11.22 29.92
N ASP A 660 24.29 -11.52 31.22
CA ASP A 660 24.94 -12.74 31.72
C ASP A 660 24.14 -14.03 31.37
N ASP A 661 23.05 -13.94 30.62
CA ASP A 661 22.22 -15.09 30.29
C ASP A 661 22.90 -15.95 29.19
N PRO A 662 23.23 -17.23 29.47
CA PRO A 662 23.75 -18.15 28.45
C PRO A 662 22.80 -18.34 27.27
N PHE A 663 21.53 -17.95 27.38
CA PHE A 663 20.60 -17.87 26.25
C PHE A 663 21.05 -16.84 25.20
N PHE A 664 21.44 -15.63 25.60
CA PHE A 664 22.00 -14.65 24.67
C PHE A 664 23.34 -15.12 24.13
N GLU A 665 24.15 -15.81 24.93
CA GLU A 665 25.40 -16.40 24.45
C GLU A 665 25.15 -17.49 23.40
N LYS A 666 24.16 -18.37 23.63
CA LYS A 666 23.75 -19.42 22.68
C LYS A 666 23.10 -18.86 21.41
N HIS A 667 22.33 -17.77 21.52
CA HIS A 667 21.71 -17.09 20.38
C HIS A 667 22.61 -16.08 19.68
N ARG A 668 23.71 -15.65 20.31
CA ARG A 668 24.80 -14.94 19.63
C ARG A 668 25.32 -15.74 18.42
N TYR A 669 25.21 -17.08 18.49
CA TYR A 669 25.63 -18.01 17.45
C TYR A 669 24.47 -18.60 16.63
N GLN A 670 23.25 -18.70 17.16
CA GLN A 670 22.11 -19.07 16.32
C GLN A 670 21.68 -17.85 15.50
N SER A 671 22.18 -17.81 14.26
CA SER A 671 21.81 -16.87 13.21
C SER A 671 20.35 -16.45 13.32
N PHE A 672 20.10 -15.20 13.68
CA PHE A 672 18.80 -14.58 13.46
C PHE A 672 18.55 -14.66 11.96
N TYR A 673 17.72 -15.62 11.54
CA TYR A 673 17.26 -15.75 10.16
C TYR A 673 16.22 -14.66 9.91
N ILE A 674 16.69 -13.41 9.94
CA ILE A 674 15.88 -12.28 9.49
C ILE A 674 16.02 -12.31 7.98
N GLU A 675 15.03 -12.91 7.31
CA GLU A 675 14.87 -12.66 5.88
C GLU A 675 14.84 -11.14 5.72
N PRO A 676 15.77 -10.53 4.95
CA PRO A 676 15.66 -9.12 4.65
C PRO A 676 14.41 -9.00 3.80
N ILE A 677 13.32 -8.58 4.45
CA ILE A 677 12.14 -8.07 3.77
C ILE A 677 12.68 -6.97 2.87
N GLY A 678 12.63 -7.19 1.55
CA GLY A 678 13.27 -6.32 0.57
C GLY A 678 12.88 -4.87 0.83
N GLY A 679 13.89 -4.01 1.04
CA GLY A 679 13.68 -2.59 1.30
C GLY A 679 13.91 -2.13 2.73
N LEU A 680 14.47 -2.96 3.63
CA LEU A 680 14.93 -2.45 4.92
C LEU A 680 16.09 -1.47 4.69
N PHE A 681 17.29 -1.91 4.34
CA PHE A 681 18.40 -0.97 4.13
C PHE A 681 18.26 -0.28 2.77
N ASN A 682 18.04 1.04 2.72
CA ASN A 682 18.02 1.79 1.46
C ASN A 682 19.45 1.98 0.92
N LEU A 683 20.06 0.86 0.51
CA LEU A 683 21.46 0.75 0.10
C LEU A 683 21.81 1.67 -1.06
N ASP A 684 20.83 2.07 -1.86
CA ASP A 684 21.04 2.99 -2.98
C ASP A 684 21.23 4.44 -2.51
N SER A 685 20.73 4.79 -1.31
CA SER A 685 20.81 6.16 -0.75
C SER A 685 21.88 6.35 0.32
N THR A 686 22.31 5.28 0.99
CA THR A 686 23.28 5.36 2.08
C THR A 686 24.71 5.41 1.52
N PRO A 687 25.56 6.37 1.94
CA PRO A 687 26.97 6.39 1.53
C PRO A 687 27.70 5.08 1.84
N ILE A 688 28.54 4.59 0.92
CA ILE A 688 29.23 3.30 1.05
C ILE A 688 30.06 3.19 2.33
N GLN A 689 30.71 4.28 2.77
CA GLN A 689 31.48 4.28 4.01
C GLN A 689 30.59 3.95 5.22
N GLN A 690 29.36 4.49 5.27
CA GLN A 690 28.39 4.15 6.32
C GLN A 690 27.91 2.71 6.21
N GLN A 691 27.74 2.17 4.99
CA GLN A 691 27.38 0.75 4.79
C GLN A 691 28.48 -0.18 5.31
N ILE A 692 29.76 0.14 5.06
CA ILE A 692 30.90 -0.65 5.53
C ILE A 692 31.04 -0.56 7.04
N GLU A 693 30.86 0.62 7.62
CA GLU A 693 30.87 0.79 9.08
C GLU A 693 29.72 0.00 9.74
N PHE A 694 28.53 0.03 9.14
CA PHE A 694 27.39 -0.79 9.57
C PHE A 694 27.71 -2.28 9.48
N ILE A 695 28.34 -2.75 8.38
CA ILE A 695 28.80 -4.14 8.26
C ILE A 695 29.76 -4.48 9.40
N GLU A 696 30.79 -3.66 9.64
CA GLU A 696 31.78 -3.93 10.70
C GLU A 696 31.13 -4.00 12.09
N LYS A 697 30.23 -3.06 12.39
CA LYS A 697 29.52 -2.99 13.67
C LYS A 697 28.54 -4.14 13.81
N SER A 698 27.83 -4.50 12.74
CA SER A 698 26.92 -5.65 12.74
C SER A 698 27.65 -6.93 13.12
N PHE A 699 28.79 -7.26 12.50
CA PHE A 699 29.58 -8.45 12.89
C PHE A 699 30.04 -8.42 14.35
N LYS A 700 30.43 -7.24 14.87
CA LYS A 700 30.84 -7.10 16.28
C LYS A 700 29.68 -7.29 17.25
N CYS A 701 28.48 -6.85 16.89
CA CYS A 701 27.32 -6.86 17.76
C CYS A 701 26.50 -8.15 17.63
N ILE A 702 26.33 -8.69 16.42
CA ILE A 702 25.36 -9.72 16.06
C ILE A 702 25.89 -10.55 14.86
N ASN A 703 26.06 -11.87 14.99
CA ASN A 703 26.48 -12.73 13.87
C ASN A 703 25.30 -13.01 12.92
N ILE A 704 24.95 -12.03 12.06
CA ILE A 704 23.74 -12.11 11.20
C ILE A 704 24.10 -12.59 9.80
N VAL A 705 23.43 -13.66 9.34
CA VAL A 705 23.42 -14.09 7.92
C VAL A 705 23.04 -12.93 6.99
N SER A 706 22.17 -12.03 7.44
CA SER A 706 21.74 -10.84 6.71
C SER A 706 22.89 -9.84 6.46
N THR A 707 23.97 -9.85 7.26
CA THR A 707 25.18 -9.05 6.98
C THR A 707 25.85 -9.50 5.69
N PHE A 708 25.83 -10.80 5.35
CA PHE A 708 26.35 -11.28 4.07
C PHE A 708 25.53 -10.79 2.88
N LYS A 709 24.21 -10.63 3.04
CA LYS A 709 23.37 -10.02 1.99
C LYS A 709 23.68 -8.53 1.80
N ILE A 710 23.96 -7.80 2.89
CA ILE A 710 24.43 -6.40 2.81
C ILE A 710 25.78 -6.36 2.09
N ILE A 711 26.76 -7.19 2.50
CA ILE A 711 28.07 -7.26 1.84
C ILE A 711 27.89 -7.58 0.35
N LYS A 712 27.07 -8.58 0.00
CA LYS A 712 26.80 -8.94 -1.39
C LYS A 712 26.27 -7.74 -2.18
N HIS A 713 25.36 -6.97 -1.60
CA HIS A 713 24.83 -5.77 -2.24
C HIS A 713 25.90 -4.69 -2.38
N VAL A 714 26.65 -4.37 -1.31
CA VAL A 714 27.75 -3.40 -1.35
C VAL A 714 28.70 -3.78 -2.47
N LEU A 715 29.18 -5.02 -2.48
CA LEU A 715 30.07 -5.57 -3.50
C LEU A 715 29.44 -5.66 -4.91
N SER A 716 28.12 -5.55 -5.05
CA SER A 716 27.47 -5.51 -6.37
C SER A 716 27.47 -4.09 -6.97
N ASN A 717 27.70 -3.05 -6.17
CA ASN A 717 27.66 -1.65 -6.59
C ASN A 717 29.04 -1.18 -7.13
N LYS A 718 29.30 -1.43 -8.42
CA LYS A 718 30.63 -1.32 -9.06
C LYS A 718 31.24 0.08 -9.02
N ASP A 719 30.45 1.12 -9.22
CA ASP A 719 30.99 2.46 -9.55
C ASP A 719 31.45 3.26 -8.32
N LEU A 720 31.25 2.73 -7.11
CA LEU A 720 31.38 3.51 -5.89
C LEU A 720 32.37 2.91 -4.86
N ILE A 721 32.85 1.67 -5.04
CA ILE A 721 33.75 1.01 -4.06
C ILE A 721 35.21 1.23 -4.44
N SER A 722 35.99 1.85 -3.54
CA SER A 722 37.44 1.98 -3.71
C SER A 722 38.19 0.68 -3.33
N THR A 723 39.45 0.54 -3.75
CA THR A 723 40.28 -0.59 -3.29
C THR A 723 40.44 -0.63 -1.77
N THR A 724 40.53 0.54 -1.14
CA THR A 724 40.59 0.69 0.32
C THR A 724 39.34 0.16 1.01
N ASP A 725 38.17 0.31 0.38
CA ASP A 725 36.91 -0.23 0.88
C ASP A 725 36.86 -1.76 0.74
N LEU A 726 37.39 -2.31 -0.36
CA LEU A 726 37.54 -3.76 -0.53
C LEU A 726 38.51 -4.39 0.48
N ASP A 727 39.62 -3.71 0.80
CA ASP A 727 40.54 -4.11 1.87
C ASP A 727 39.82 -4.15 3.22
N LYS A 728 39.04 -3.11 3.55
CA LYS A 728 38.25 -3.08 4.79
C LYS A 728 37.23 -4.22 4.87
N ILE A 729 36.47 -4.46 3.80
CA ILE A 729 35.51 -5.58 3.75
C ILE A 729 36.24 -6.92 3.88
N GLY A 730 37.38 -7.07 3.19
CA GLY A 730 38.22 -8.26 3.28
C GLY A 730 38.74 -8.50 4.71
N ASP A 731 39.17 -7.46 5.41
CA ASP A 731 39.64 -7.51 6.80
C ASP A 731 38.50 -7.80 7.79
N ILE A 732 37.29 -7.32 7.52
CA ILE A 732 36.11 -7.68 8.31
C ILE A 732 35.80 -9.17 8.12
N LEU A 733 35.78 -9.66 6.88
CA LEU A 733 35.52 -11.08 6.59
C LEU A 733 36.59 -11.99 7.18
N LEU A 734 37.87 -11.60 7.09
CA LEU A 734 38.98 -12.38 7.64
C LEU A 734 38.96 -12.45 9.16
N ARG A 735 38.64 -11.34 9.84
CA ARG A 735 38.50 -11.33 11.31
C ARG A 735 37.35 -12.18 11.81
N ASN A 736 36.34 -12.42 10.97
CA ASN A 736 35.18 -13.23 11.32
C ASN A 736 35.21 -14.64 10.72
N SER A 737 36.20 -15.02 9.89
CA SER A 737 36.23 -16.35 9.29
C SER A 737 36.35 -17.47 10.32
N ASP A 738 37.13 -17.23 11.38
CA ASP A 738 37.40 -18.23 12.42
C ASP A 738 36.16 -18.52 13.27
N SER A 739 35.21 -17.59 13.36
CA SER A 739 33.95 -17.81 14.09
C SER A 739 32.94 -18.67 13.31
N PHE A 740 33.16 -18.88 12.00
CA PHE A 740 32.32 -19.76 11.17
C PHE A 740 32.75 -21.23 11.21
N ASP A 741 34.02 -21.51 11.54
CA ASP A 741 34.56 -22.87 11.66
C ASP A 741 34.14 -23.52 12.99
N GLY A 742 32.89 -23.34 13.41
CA GLY A 742 32.30 -23.88 14.65
C GLY A 742 32.23 -25.41 14.70
N SER A 743 33.36 -26.10 14.59
CA SER A 743 33.58 -27.46 15.05
C SER A 743 33.91 -27.43 16.54
N GLY A 744 32.97 -26.95 17.34
CA GLY A 744 32.95 -27.16 18.79
C GLY A 744 32.54 -28.60 19.12
N ASN A 745 33.15 -29.60 18.49
CA ASN A 745 33.13 -30.97 19.00
C ASN A 745 34.25 -31.07 20.03
N SER A 746 34.02 -30.50 21.22
CA SER A 746 34.78 -30.90 22.39
C SER A 746 34.45 -32.37 22.66
N SER A 747 35.38 -33.23 22.26
CA SER A 747 35.42 -34.65 22.58
C SER A 747 35.61 -34.83 24.08
N GLY A 748 34.55 -34.57 24.86
CA GLY A 748 34.39 -35.09 26.20
C GLY A 748 33.81 -36.49 26.08
N ASN A 749 34.66 -37.50 26.00
CA ASN A 749 34.29 -38.89 26.19
C ASN A 749 33.70 -39.08 27.60
N SER A 750 32.40 -38.86 27.77
CA SER A 750 31.65 -39.45 28.88
C SER A 750 30.82 -40.59 28.32
N SER A 751 31.34 -41.79 28.50
CA SER A 751 30.64 -43.07 28.33
C SER A 751 29.40 -43.09 29.22
N GLY A 752 28.26 -42.66 28.69
CA GLY A 752 26.96 -42.73 29.31
C GLY A 752 26.02 -43.53 28.41
N SER A 753 25.96 -44.83 28.64
CA SER A 753 25.04 -45.77 28.01
C SER A 753 23.59 -45.31 28.23
N GLY A 754 22.90 -44.90 27.17
CA GLY A 754 21.53 -44.38 27.28
C GLY A 754 20.80 -44.28 25.94
N SER A 755 20.24 -45.42 25.51
CA SER A 755 18.97 -45.53 24.78
C SER A 755 18.64 -44.52 23.67
N GLY A 756 18.97 -44.90 22.43
CA GLY A 756 18.03 -44.93 21.30
C GLY A 756 17.35 -43.64 20.88
N CYS A 757 17.95 -42.92 19.92
CA CYS A 757 17.24 -42.13 18.92
C CYS A 757 18.12 -41.96 17.67
N GLY A 758 17.70 -42.62 16.57
CA GLY A 758 18.03 -42.33 15.17
C GLY A 758 19.44 -41.89 14.79
N ASN A 759 20.25 -42.84 14.29
CA ASN A 759 21.41 -42.56 13.43
C ASN A 759 20.96 -41.83 12.15
N TYR A 760 20.90 -40.51 12.18
CA TYR A 760 21.00 -39.70 10.95
C TYR A 760 22.49 -39.60 10.60
N ASN A 761 22.90 -40.35 9.58
CA ASN A 761 24.22 -40.26 8.95
C ASN A 761 24.49 -38.81 8.51
N ASN A 762 25.21 -38.07 9.35
CA ASN A 762 25.57 -36.68 9.13
C ASN A 762 26.96 -36.59 8.47
N ASN A 763 27.04 -37.02 7.20
CA ASN A 763 28.30 -37.07 6.43
C ASN A 763 28.50 -35.87 5.47
N ASN A 764 27.87 -34.72 5.73
CA ASN A 764 28.02 -33.51 4.91
C ASN A 764 28.42 -32.27 5.74
N ASN A 765 29.38 -32.42 6.67
CA ASN A 765 30.08 -31.28 7.28
C ASN A 765 31.07 -30.67 6.27
N ASN A 766 30.55 -30.10 5.18
CA ASN A 766 31.30 -29.14 4.38
C ASN A 766 31.25 -27.81 5.12
N ASN A 767 32.29 -27.54 5.92
CA ASN A 767 32.54 -26.27 6.59
C ASN A 767 32.25 -25.11 5.63
N SER A 768 31.19 -24.35 5.90
CA SER A 768 30.67 -23.35 4.99
C SER A 768 31.50 -22.09 5.08
N LYS A 769 32.61 -22.06 4.34
CA LYS A 769 33.20 -20.79 3.90
C LYS A 769 32.09 -19.94 3.25
N PRO A 770 32.16 -18.60 3.36
CA PRO A 770 31.10 -17.65 2.95
C PRO A 770 30.75 -17.65 1.44
N ASP A 771 31.29 -18.59 0.66
CA ASP A 771 31.31 -18.61 -0.80
C ASP A 771 29.93 -18.58 -1.45
N LYS A 772 28.91 -19.14 -0.79
CA LYS A 772 27.58 -19.26 -1.39
C LYS A 772 26.85 -17.92 -1.48
N GLU A 773 27.09 -17.01 -0.54
CA GLU A 773 26.28 -15.79 -0.41
C GLU A 773 27.03 -14.52 -0.76
N VAL A 774 28.35 -14.45 -0.55
CA VAL A 774 29.07 -13.18 -0.59
C VAL A 774 29.64 -12.84 -1.96
N LEU A 775 30.06 -13.83 -2.74
CA LEU A 775 30.81 -13.56 -3.97
C LEU A 775 29.96 -12.75 -4.96
N PRO A 776 30.37 -11.50 -5.27
CA PRO A 776 29.61 -10.62 -6.13
C PRO A 776 29.72 -11.07 -7.58
N ASN A 777 28.70 -10.76 -8.35
CA ASN A 777 28.69 -10.88 -9.80
C ASN A 777 29.48 -9.72 -10.44
N ASN A 778 30.68 -9.42 -9.94
CA ASN A 778 31.50 -8.29 -10.37
C ASN A 778 32.94 -8.74 -10.64
N GLU A 779 33.36 -8.61 -11.91
CA GLU A 779 34.65 -9.05 -12.41
C GLU A 779 35.84 -8.44 -11.65
N LEU A 780 35.80 -7.12 -11.39
CA LEU A 780 36.92 -6.41 -10.77
C LEU A 780 37.14 -6.87 -9.33
N ILE A 781 36.04 -7.06 -8.59
CA ILE A 781 36.09 -7.47 -7.18
C ILE A 781 36.51 -8.94 -7.08
N LEU A 782 36.01 -9.79 -7.98
CA LEU A 782 36.39 -11.19 -8.03
C LEU A 782 37.88 -11.33 -8.38
N LYS A 783 38.38 -10.57 -9.37
CA LYS A 783 39.81 -10.46 -9.70
C LYS A 783 40.64 -9.96 -8.52
N TYR A 784 40.16 -8.91 -7.83
CA TYR A 784 40.84 -8.34 -6.68
C TYR A 784 41.03 -9.38 -5.57
N TYR A 785 39.96 -10.05 -5.12
CA TYR A 785 40.05 -11.05 -4.06
C TYR A 785 40.81 -12.32 -4.48
N PHE A 786 40.76 -12.72 -5.75
CA PHE A 786 41.52 -13.86 -6.26
C PHE A 786 43.02 -13.59 -6.34
N ASN A 787 43.40 -12.40 -6.81
CA ASN A 787 44.79 -12.00 -7.01
C ASN A 787 45.46 -11.53 -5.71
N ASN A 788 44.69 -11.01 -4.75
CA ASN A 788 45.22 -10.58 -3.46
C ASN A 788 45.48 -11.79 -2.54
N LYS A 789 46.75 -12.13 -2.35
CA LYS A 789 47.18 -13.26 -1.51
C LYS A 789 46.61 -13.22 -0.08
N LYS A 790 46.38 -12.03 0.48
CA LYS A 790 45.82 -11.84 1.82
C LYS A 790 44.39 -12.38 1.94
N TYR A 791 43.58 -12.17 0.90
CA TYR A 791 42.15 -12.50 0.91
C TYR A 791 41.78 -13.76 0.13
N LYS A 792 42.72 -14.31 -0.65
CA LYS A 792 42.48 -15.51 -1.45
C LYS A 792 41.96 -16.69 -0.61
N SER A 793 42.35 -16.83 0.65
CA SER A 793 41.89 -17.91 1.53
C SER A 793 40.45 -17.78 2.02
N LEU A 794 39.86 -16.57 1.93
CA LEU A 794 38.48 -16.28 2.37
C LEU A 794 37.45 -17.11 1.61
N PHE A 795 37.75 -17.47 0.36
CA PHE A 795 36.83 -18.14 -0.52
C PHE A 795 37.29 -19.56 -0.89
N ASN A 796 36.37 -20.52 -0.95
CA ASN A 796 36.61 -21.79 -1.63
C ASN A 796 36.52 -21.58 -3.14
N TRP A 797 37.65 -21.22 -3.75
CA TRP A 797 37.76 -21.06 -5.20
C TRP A 797 37.47 -22.35 -6.00
N GLN A 798 37.31 -23.51 -5.36
CA GLN A 798 36.90 -24.76 -6.01
C GLN A 798 35.38 -25.00 -5.98
N SER A 799 34.61 -24.11 -5.35
CA SER A 799 33.16 -24.22 -5.24
C SER A 799 32.44 -24.05 -6.59
N ASN A 800 31.65 -25.05 -6.97
CA ASN A 800 30.78 -25.00 -8.16
C ASN A 800 29.79 -23.84 -8.15
N ASN A 801 29.49 -23.28 -6.98
CA ASN A 801 28.58 -22.13 -6.89
C ASN A 801 29.18 -20.85 -7.49
N ILE A 802 30.52 -20.71 -7.52
CA ILE A 802 31.19 -19.54 -8.11
C ILE A 802 30.90 -19.49 -9.61
N LEU A 803 31.14 -20.61 -10.30
CA LEU A 803 30.86 -20.72 -11.73
C LEU A 803 29.36 -20.58 -12.02
N LYS A 804 28.48 -21.23 -11.24
CA LYS A 804 27.03 -21.08 -11.40
C LYS A 804 26.57 -19.62 -11.25
N ASN A 805 27.09 -18.90 -10.27
CA ASN A 805 26.73 -17.50 -10.05
C ASN A 805 27.24 -16.60 -11.18
N ALA A 806 28.47 -16.84 -11.67
CA ALA A 806 29.02 -16.13 -12.82
C ALA A 806 28.25 -16.40 -14.12
N ILE A 807 27.81 -17.64 -14.35
CA ILE A 807 26.97 -17.96 -15.52
C ILE A 807 25.62 -17.25 -15.41
N LYS A 808 25.05 -17.21 -14.19
CA LYS A 808 23.78 -16.51 -13.91
C LYS A 808 23.89 -15.00 -13.93
N SER A 809 25.09 -14.41 -13.84
CA SER A 809 25.30 -12.97 -13.96
C SER A 809 25.23 -12.47 -15.41
N GLU A 810 25.36 -13.38 -16.36
CA GLU A 810 25.45 -13.11 -17.80
C GLU A 810 26.68 -12.28 -18.23
N ASP A 811 27.67 -12.16 -17.35
CA ASP A 811 28.93 -11.47 -17.63
C ASP A 811 29.97 -12.43 -18.20
N THR A 812 30.15 -12.38 -19.52
CA THR A 812 31.09 -13.24 -20.24
C THR A 812 32.54 -13.08 -19.78
N ASN A 813 32.93 -11.89 -19.29
CA ASN A 813 34.30 -11.66 -18.81
C ASN A 813 34.56 -12.39 -17.49
N ILE A 814 33.57 -12.43 -16.59
CA ILE A 814 33.67 -13.17 -15.33
C ILE A 814 33.78 -14.67 -15.63
N ILE A 815 32.94 -15.17 -16.54
CA ILE A 815 32.95 -16.58 -16.94
C ILE A 815 34.31 -16.94 -17.56
N GLN A 816 34.84 -16.09 -18.45
CA GLN A 816 36.17 -16.27 -19.04
C GLN A 816 37.26 -16.28 -17.98
N PHE A 817 37.25 -15.32 -17.07
CA PHE A 817 38.23 -15.23 -16.00
C PHE A 817 38.23 -16.48 -15.11
N ILE A 818 37.05 -16.98 -14.73
CA ILE A 818 36.90 -18.20 -13.94
C ILE A 818 37.48 -19.40 -14.69
N PHE A 819 37.16 -19.51 -15.99
CA PHE A 819 37.65 -20.59 -16.84
C PHE A 819 39.18 -20.55 -17.00
N GLU A 820 39.75 -19.41 -17.37
CA GLU A 820 41.19 -19.24 -17.60
C GLU A 820 42.04 -19.46 -16.33
N ASN A 821 41.48 -19.20 -15.15
CA ASN A 821 42.18 -19.35 -13.86
C ASN A 821 41.89 -20.69 -13.15
N ASN A 822 41.20 -21.63 -13.79
CA ASN A 822 40.78 -22.91 -13.19
C ASN A 822 40.06 -22.73 -11.85
N ILE A 823 39.21 -21.71 -11.77
CA ILE A 823 38.35 -21.46 -10.63
C ILE A 823 37.12 -22.35 -10.80
N SER A 824 36.70 -23.03 -9.72
CA SER A 824 35.67 -24.06 -9.67
C SER A 824 36.12 -25.41 -10.26
N GLN A 825 35.59 -26.51 -9.74
CA GLN A 825 35.64 -27.79 -10.45
C GLN A 825 34.67 -27.74 -11.64
N ILE A 826 35.17 -27.27 -12.79
CA ILE A 826 34.36 -27.08 -13.99
C ILE A 826 33.94 -28.45 -14.55
N SER A 827 32.73 -28.91 -14.17
CA SER A 827 32.04 -29.89 -15.00
C SER A 827 31.51 -29.14 -16.21
N ILE A 828 32.32 -29.12 -17.27
CA ILE A 828 32.04 -28.44 -18.54
C ILE A 828 30.59 -28.75 -18.98
N ASP A 829 30.20 -30.02 -18.93
CA ASP A 829 28.88 -30.45 -19.38
C ASP A 829 27.75 -29.96 -18.49
N LYS A 830 27.90 -29.93 -17.16
CA LYS A 830 26.81 -29.50 -16.25
C LYS A 830 26.70 -27.99 -16.10
N SER A 831 27.73 -27.24 -16.47
CA SER A 831 27.72 -25.80 -16.26
C SER A 831 27.00 -25.07 -17.41
N ILE A 832 27.04 -25.61 -18.63
CA ILE A 832 26.39 -24.99 -19.79
C ILE A 832 24.85 -24.88 -19.63
N SER A 833 24.23 -25.77 -18.86
CA SER A 833 22.79 -25.74 -18.55
C SER A 833 22.36 -24.66 -17.57
N GLU A 834 23.30 -24.03 -16.86
CA GLU A 834 23.01 -22.94 -15.93
C GLU A 834 22.89 -21.58 -16.64
N ALA A 835 23.19 -21.52 -17.95
CA ALA A 835 23.08 -20.32 -18.76
C ALA A 835 21.62 -19.85 -18.84
N LYS A 836 21.39 -18.55 -18.62
CA LYS A 836 20.07 -17.93 -18.68
C LYS A 836 19.79 -17.17 -19.98
N SER A 837 20.82 -16.90 -20.79
CA SER A 837 20.69 -16.22 -22.07
C SER A 837 21.52 -16.87 -23.18
N ILE A 838 21.07 -16.71 -24.43
CA ILE A 838 21.77 -17.24 -25.60
C ILE A 838 23.20 -16.67 -25.68
N LYS A 839 23.39 -15.40 -25.30
CA LYS A 839 24.70 -14.74 -25.31
C LYS A 839 25.73 -15.55 -24.51
N VAL A 840 25.37 -15.93 -23.27
CA VAL A 840 26.24 -16.71 -22.39
C VAL A 840 26.44 -18.12 -22.94
N LEU A 841 25.36 -18.75 -23.38
CA LEU A 841 25.38 -20.11 -23.92
C LEU A 841 26.28 -20.20 -25.17
N ASP A 842 26.17 -19.23 -26.08
CA ASP A 842 26.96 -19.11 -27.30
C ASP A 842 28.44 -18.85 -26.98
N PHE A 843 28.71 -17.94 -26.04
CA PHE A 843 30.05 -17.67 -25.55
C PHE A 843 30.71 -18.92 -24.95
N MET A 844 30.02 -19.60 -24.02
CA MET A 844 30.55 -20.82 -23.39
C MET A 844 30.83 -21.89 -24.44
N TYR A 845 29.93 -22.06 -25.41
CA TYR A 845 30.04 -23.09 -26.42
C TYR A 845 31.12 -22.78 -27.47
N ASN A 846 31.06 -21.61 -28.12
CA ASN A 846 31.96 -21.27 -29.22
C ASN A 846 33.34 -20.79 -28.73
N ASN A 847 33.41 -20.06 -27.61
CA ASN A 847 34.65 -19.42 -27.17
C ASN A 847 35.38 -20.25 -26.11
N LEU A 848 34.65 -20.87 -25.18
CA LEU A 848 35.27 -21.66 -24.09
C LEU A 848 35.28 -23.17 -24.36
N GLY A 849 34.72 -23.62 -25.49
CA GLY A 849 34.74 -25.03 -25.89
C GLY A 849 33.76 -25.92 -25.14
N PHE A 850 32.77 -25.35 -24.44
CA PHE A 850 31.75 -26.14 -23.75
C PHE A 850 30.87 -26.85 -24.78
N ARG A 851 30.36 -28.03 -24.41
CA ARG A 851 29.52 -28.86 -25.29
C ARG A 851 28.40 -29.49 -24.48
N PHE A 852 27.35 -29.91 -25.17
CA PHE A 852 26.21 -30.60 -24.58
C PHE A 852 26.46 -32.12 -24.56
N TYR A 853 27.60 -32.57 -24.01
CA TYR A 853 27.94 -33.99 -24.00
C TYR A 853 27.06 -34.82 -23.05
N SER A 854 26.53 -34.19 -21.99
CA SER A 854 25.66 -34.88 -21.05
C SER A 854 24.18 -34.70 -21.42
N TYR A 855 23.44 -35.80 -21.45
CA TYR A 855 21.98 -35.79 -21.55
C TYR A 855 21.34 -34.89 -20.47
N ASN A 856 22.01 -34.76 -19.31
CA ASN A 856 21.58 -33.88 -18.21
C ASN A 856 21.53 -32.42 -18.62
N SER A 857 22.43 -31.93 -19.48
CA SER A 857 22.49 -30.50 -19.82
C SER A 857 21.25 -30.05 -20.61
N LEU A 858 20.86 -30.83 -21.63
CA LEU A 858 19.65 -30.52 -22.39
C LEU A 858 18.39 -30.76 -21.54
N ASN A 859 18.38 -31.81 -20.70
CA ASN A 859 17.27 -32.07 -19.80
C ASN A 859 17.07 -30.90 -18.81
N GLU A 860 18.13 -30.38 -18.20
CA GLU A 860 18.09 -29.22 -17.31
C GLU A 860 17.58 -27.97 -18.03
N ILE A 861 18.06 -27.66 -19.24
CA ILE A 861 17.56 -26.54 -20.06
C ILE A 861 16.08 -26.77 -20.46
N SER A 862 15.70 -28.01 -20.71
CA SER A 862 14.32 -28.38 -21.04
C SER A 862 13.38 -28.17 -19.85
N ASN A 863 13.87 -28.34 -18.63
CA ASN A 863 13.13 -28.18 -17.38
C ASN A 863 12.97 -26.73 -16.92
N LEU A 864 13.70 -25.79 -17.52
CA LEU A 864 13.48 -24.37 -17.28
C LEU A 864 12.10 -23.96 -17.80
N THR A 865 11.32 -23.27 -16.97
CA THR A 865 9.93 -22.88 -17.28
C THR A 865 9.80 -21.42 -17.71
N ASP A 866 10.84 -20.61 -17.54
CA ASP A 866 10.82 -19.20 -17.92
C ASP A 866 10.74 -19.03 -19.45
N TRP A 867 10.27 -17.87 -19.90
CA TRP A 867 10.04 -17.60 -21.31
C TRP A 867 11.33 -17.68 -22.17
N PHE A 868 12.46 -17.24 -21.61
CA PHE A 868 13.75 -17.21 -22.30
C PHE A 868 14.33 -18.62 -22.50
N SER A 869 13.95 -19.57 -21.64
CA SER A 869 14.34 -20.98 -21.76
C SER A 869 13.98 -21.64 -23.09
N ASN A 870 12.95 -21.17 -23.79
CA ASN A 870 12.59 -21.69 -25.10
C ASN A 870 13.69 -21.42 -26.13
N TYR A 871 14.28 -20.23 -26.08
CA TYR A 871 15.36 -19.85 -26.98
C TYR A 871 16.65 -20.60 -26.64
N LEU A 872 16.95 -20.78 -25.36
CA LEU A 872 18.06 -21.61 -24.90
C LEU A 872 17.91 -23.06 -25.37
N PHE A 873 16.72 -23.64 -25.19
CA PHE A 873 16.41 -24.99 -25.62
C PHE A 873 16.56 -25.15 -27.13
N ASN A 874 15.98 -24.23 -27.91
CA ASN A 874 16.07 -24.26 -29.37
C ASN A 874 17.52 -24.15 -29.86
N TYR A 875 18.28 -23.21 -29.28
CA TYR A 875 19.70 -23.04 -29.58
C TYR A 875 20.49 -24.32 -29.28
N SER A 876 20.30 -24.86 -28.07
CA SER A 876 21.00 -26.07 -27.60
C SER A 876 20.71 -27.27 -28.51
N LEU A 877 19.42 -27.52 -28.79
CA LEU A 877 19.01 -28.63 -29.65
C LEU A 877 19.52 -28.45 -31.10
N ASN A 878 19.51 -27.23 -31.64
CA ASN A 878 20.08 -26.97 -32.97
C ASN A 878 21.59 -27.23 -33.01
N LYS A 879 22.35 -26.81 -31.98
CA LYS A 879 23.79 -27.08 -31.90
C LYS A 879 24.06 -28.57 -31.85
N ILE A 880 23.32 -29.31 -31.03
CA ILE A 880 23.38 -30.78 -30.98
C ILE A 880 23.08 -31.35 -32.37
N ILE A 881 21.97 -31.00 -33.01
CA ILE A 881 21.63 -31.51 -34.35
C ILE A 881 22.74 -31.21 -35.38
N ASN A 882 23.31 -30.01 -35.36
CA ASN A 882 24.33 -29.59 -36.33
C ASN A 882 25.67 -30.30 -36.13
N GLU A 883 26.12 -30.50 -34.89
CA GLU A 883 27.34 -31.29 -34.61
C GLU A 883 27.21 -32.73 -35.12
N ASN A 884 26.00 -33.31 -35.06
CA ASN A 884 25.79 -34.68 -35.53
C ASN A 884 25.68 -34.79 -37.04
N LYS A 885 25.15 -33.76 -37.72
CA LYS A 885 25.27 -33.70 -39.18
C LYS A 885 26.75 -33.74 -39.57
N LEU A 886 27.62 -33.00 -38.87
CA LEU A 886 29.07 -33.03 -39.08
C LEU A 886 29.70 -34.40 -38.79
N ASN A 887 29.30 -35.07 -37.70
CA ASN A 887 29.82 -36.40 -37.38
C ASN A 887 29.38 -37.48 -38.38
N ASN A 888 28.14 -37.43 -38.88
CA ASN A 888 27.67 -38.35 -39.93
C ASN A 888 28.40 -38.15 -41.26
N TYR A 889 28.97 -36.96 -41.52
CA TYR A 889 29.87 -36.75 -42.67
C TYR A 889 31.28 -37.29 -42.43
N LEU A 890 31.75 -37.34 -41.18
CA LEU A 890 33.07 -37.85 -40.82
C LEU A 890 33.07 -39.38 -40.55
N SER A 891 31.94 -39.99 -40.21
CA SER A 891 31.85 -41.41 -39.83
C SER A 891 31.90 -42.40 -41.00
N ASN A 892 32.14 -41.95 -42.24
CA ASN A 892 32.64 -42.85 -43.29
C ASN A 892 34.13 -43.19 -43.16
N GLY A 893 34.82 -42.74 -42.11
CA GLY A 893 36.18 -43.17 -41.81
C GLY A 893 36.55 -43.05 -40.34
N THR A 894 36.90 -44.18 -39.73
CA THR A 894 37.62 -44.32 -38.44
C THR A 894 36.79 -44.18 -37.15
N ILE A 895 36.42 -45.35 -36.62
CA ILE A 895 35.76 -45.60 -35.33
C ILE A 895 36.73 -45.30 -34.18
N ILE A 896 36.46 -44.27 -33.38
CA ILE A 896 37.17 -44.01 -32.11
C ILE A 896 36.35 -44.61 -30.97
N ASN A 897 36.94 -45.60 -30.32
CA ASN A 897 36.41 -46.44 -29.26
C ASN A 897 36.07 -45.67 -27.97
N ASN A 898 34.79 -45.67 -27.54
CA ASN A 898 34.43 -45.47 -26.12
C ASN A 898 33.12 -46.19 -25.74
N LYS A 899 33.29 -47.26 -24.94
CA LYS A 899 32.41 -47.99 -23.99
C LYS A 899 30.87 -48.11 -24.10
N TYR A 900 30.16 -47.59 -25.09
CA TYR A 900 28.70 -47.80 -25.25
C TYR A 900 28.29 -48.51 -26.57
N ASN A 901 29.20 -49.25 -27.21
CA ASN A 901 29.03 -49.79 -28.57
C ASN A 901 28.47 -51.22 -28.74
N ASN A 902 27.62 -51.73 -27.84
CA ASN A 902 26.78 -52.87 -28.27
C ASN A 902 25.59 -52.45 -29.16
N TYR A 903 25.37 -51.15 -29.35
CA TYR A 903 24.51 -50.61 -30.40
C TYR A 903 25.35 -49.74 -31.33
N GLY A 904 25.92 -50.35 -32.37
CA GLY A 904 26.76 -49.67 -33.37
C GLY A 904 25.99 -48.78 -34.34
N ILE A 905 25.18 -47.86 -33.85
CA ILE A 905 24.48 -46.87 -34.68
C ILE A 905 24.57 -45.52 -33.96
N ASP A 906 25.06 -44.51 -34.66
CA ASP A 906 25.10 -43.08 -34.30
C ASP A 906 23.68 -42.52 -34.08
N VAL A 907 22.97 -43.06 -33.08
CA VAL A 907 21.66 -42.65 -32.64
C VAL A 907 21.85 -41.87 -31.37
N ILE A 908 21.88 -40.55 -31.47
CA ILE A 908 21.61 -39.72 -30.29
C ILE A 908 20.22 -40.08 -29.82
N ILE A 909 20.10 -40.64 -28.63
CA ILE A 909 18.83 -40.67 -27.93
C ILE A 909 18.73 -39.32 -27.22
N VAL A 910 17.92 -38.40 -27.76
CA VAL A 910 17.57 -37.18 -27.03
C VAL A 910 16.59 -37.59 -25.94
N THR A 911 17.09 -37.80 -24.71
CA THR A 911 16.25 -38.04 -23.54
C THR A 911 15.78 -36.71 -22.96
N PHE A 912 14.47 -36.49 -23.01
CA PHE A 912 13.83 -35.45 -22.21
C PHE A 912 13.33 -36.08 -20.91
N GLY A 913 13.41 -35.34 -19.80
CA GLY A 913 12.79 -35.73 -18.54
C GLY A 913 11.26 -35.79 -18.63
N GLU A 914 10.58 -35.74 -17.49
CA GLU A 914 9.12 -35.78 -17.47
C GLU A 914 8.50 -34.74 -18.42
N VAL A 915 7.63 -35.21 -19.33
CA VAL A 915 6.97 -34.42 -20.38
C VAL A 915 6.31 -33.15 -19.84
N LYS A 916 5.85 -33.19 -18.59
CA LYS A 916 5.26 -32.06 -17.86
C LYS A 916 6.16 -30.82 -17.83
N ASN A 917 7.46 -30.96 -18.06
CA ASN A 917 8.41 -29.86 -18.03
C ASN A 917 8.63 -29.21 -19.41
N LEU A 918 8.30 -29.90 -20.50
CA LEU A 918 8.35 -29.32 -21.84
C LEU A 918 7.07 -28.54 -22.11
N ASN A 919 7.19 -27.22 -22.20
CA ASN A 919 6.07 -26.40 -22.63
C ASN A 919 5.77 -26.60 -24.13
N TYR A 920 4.59 -26.15 -24.54
CA TYR A 920 4.10 -26.20 -25.91
C TYR A 920 5.13 -25.80 -26.98
N LYS A 921 5.91 -24.72 -26.75
CA LYS A 921 6.92 -24.26 -27.73
C LYS A 921 8.03 -25.28 -27.93
N LYS A 922 8.57 -25.84 -26.84
CA LYS A 922 9.66 -26.81 -26.92
C LYS A 922 9.20 -28.07 -27.65
N ILE A 923 7.99 -28.55 -27.35
CA ILE A 923 7.42 -29.72 -28.02
C ILE A 923 7.16 -29.43 -29.50
N LYS A 924 6.53 -28.28 -29.84
CA LYS A 924 6.27 -27.88 -31.23
C LYS A 924 7.57 -27.69 -32.02
N PHE A 925 8.61 -27.18 -31.38
CA PHE A 925 9.94 -27.08 -31.99
C PHE A 925 10.54 -28.45 -32.28
N VAL A 926 10.51 -29.38 -31.32
CA VAL A 926 10.95 -30.77 -31.54
C VAL A 926 10.16 -31.41 -32.68
N GLN A 927 8.82 -31.29 -32.68
CA GLN A 927 7.97 -31.79 -33.76
C GLN A 927 8.35 -31.18 -35.11
N SER A 928 8.63 -29.88 -35.18
CA SER A 928 9.05 -29.22 -36.41
C SER A 928 10.39 -29.77 -36.96
N LYS A 929 11.32 -30.11 -36.07
CA LYS A 929 12.61 -30.73 -36.45
C LYS A 929 12.45 -32.17 -36.90
N ILE A 930 11.46 -32.89 -36.38
CA ILE A 930 11.10 -34.21 -36.90
C ILE A 930 10.46 -34.08 -38.28
N ASN A 931 9.47 -33.20 -38.41
CA ASN A 931 8.71 -33.03 -39.65
C ASN A 931 9.60 -32.58 -40.82
N ASN A 932 10.63 -31.77 -40.55
CA ASN A 932 11.59 -31.35 -41.58
C ASN A 932 12.79 -32.30 -41.78
N GLY A 933 12.78 -33.48 -41.12
CA GLY A 933 13.83 -34.49 -41.24
C GLY A 933 15.16 -34.14 -40.56
N SER A 934 15.25 -33.02 -39.82
CA SER A 934 16.47 -32.67 -39.09
C SER A 934 16.69 -33.51 -37.83
N LEU A 935 15.64 -34.12 -37.29
CA LEU A 935 15.68 -35.00 -36.12
C LEU A 935 14.90 -36.28 -36.43
N ASN A 936 15.55 -37.44 -36.36
CA ASN A 936 14.86 -38.70 -36.60
C ASN A 936 14.01 -39.07 -35.36
N LYS A 937 12.74 -39.43 -35.57
CA LYS A 937 11.82 -39.83 -34.51
C LYS A 937 12.32 -41.04 -33.70
N SER A 938 13.05 -41.97 -34.32
CA SER A 938 13.66 -43.12 -33.63
C SER A 938 14.76 -42.74 -32.65
N ASN A 939 15.25 -41.51 -32.73
CA ASN A 939 16.39 -40.99 -31.98
C ASN A 939 15.92 -40.12 -30.81
N ILE A 940 14.67 -40.25 -30.38
CA ILE A 940 14.11 -39.45 -29.29
C ILE A 940 13.45 -40.40 -28.30
N GLU A 941 13.85 -40.29 -27.04
CA GLU A 941 13.25 -41.01 -25.92
C GLU A 941 12.74 -39.98 -24.92
N PHE A 942 11.56 -40.21 -24.37
CA PHE A 942 11.04 -39.39 -23.30
C PHE A 942 10.85 -40.27 -22.09
N GLU A 943 11.27 -39.78 -20.92
CA GLU A 943 11.14 -40.53 -19.68
C GLU A 943 9.64 -40.85 -19.44
N ARG A 944 9.26 -42.12 -19.65
CA ARG A 944 7.92 -42.70 -19.45
C ARG A 944 6.83 -42.39 -20.47
N HIS A 945 7.15 -41.76 -21.60
CA HIS A 945 6.13 -41.40 -22.60
C HIS A 945 6.58 -41.73 -24.01
N SER A 946 5.65 -42.20 -24.84
CA SER A 946 5.93 -42.33 -26.28
C SER A 946 5.97 -40.95 -26.94
N VAL A 947 6.77 -40.79 -28.00
CA VAL A 947 6.82 -39.54 -28.78
C VAL A 947 5.42 -39.11 -29.28
N ASN A 948 4.56 -40.09 -29.55
CA ASN A 948 3.17 -39.85 -29.97
C ASN A 948 2.33 -39.24 -28.85
N GLU A 949 2.39 -39.76 -27.63
CA GLU A 949 1.66 -39.21 -26.47
C GLU A 949 1.98 -37.72 -26.24
N ILE A 950 3.22 -37.35 -26.51
CA ILE A 950 3.69 -35.99 -26.29
C ILE A 950 3.16 -35.06 -27.37
N PHE A 951 3.16 -35.50 -28.63
CA PHE A 951 2.53 -34.72 -29.69
C PHE A 951 1.01 -34.69 -29.59
N THR A 952 0.37 -35.68 -28.95
CA THR A 952 -1.05 -35.56 -28.59
C THR A 952 -1.29 -34.50 -27.52
N SER A 953 -0.33 -34.25 -26.62
CA SER A 953 -0.46 -33.17 -25.63
C SER A 953 -0.48 -31.78 -26.27
N LEU A 954 0.13 -31.60 -27.46
CA LEU A 954 0.05 -30.34 -28.23
C LEU A 954 -1.36 -30.01 -28.68
N LYS A 955 -2.27 -30.99 -28.71
CA LYS A 955 -3.69 -30.81 -29.04
C LYS A 955 -4.55 -30.48 -27.80
N ASN A 956 -3.97 -30.30 -26.62
CA ASN A 956 -4.69 -29.95 -25.40
C ASN A 956 -4.39 -28.50 -24.97
N ILE A 957 -5.40 -27.65 -24.93
CA ILE A 957 -5.28 -26.23 -24.62
C ILE A 957 -4.65 -25.96 -23.23
N ASN A 958 -4.83 -26.88 -22.28
CA ASN A 958 -4.26 -26.78 -20.94
C ASN A 958 -2.73 -26.84 -20.92
N THR A 959 -2.09 -27.28 -22.00
CA THR A 959 -0.62 -27.23 -22.14
C THR A 959 -0.10 -25.84 -22.51
N ILE A 960 -0.99 -24.95 -22.97
CA ILE A 960 -0.65 -23.63 -23.53
C ILE A 960 -1.12 -22.51 -22.62
N VAL A 961 -2.31 -22.65 -22.03
CA VAL A 961 -2.90 -21.63 -21.15
C VAL A 961 -2.00 -21.23 -19.98
N PRO A 962 -1.25 -22.14 -19.31
CA PRO A 962 -0.30 -21.76 -18.28
C PRO A 962 0.80 -20.79 -18.74
N LEU A 963 1.06 -20.68 -20.05
CA LEU A 963 2.03 -19.72 -20.60
C LEU A 963 1.50 -18.28 -20.58
N GLY A 964 0.19 -18.07 -20.43
CA GLY A 964 -0.44 -16.75 -20.30
C GLY A 964 -0.27 -15.81 -21.49
N ASN A 965 0.29 -16.27 -22.60
CA ASN A 965 0.58 -15.46 -23.78
C ASN A 965 -0.51 -15.66 -24.85
N GLU A 966 -1.19 -14.57 -25.18
CA GLU A 966 -2.33 -14.55 -26.09
C GLU A 966 -1.98 -15.05 -27.50
N ASP A 967 -0.82 -14.68 -28.04
CA ASP A 967 -0.41 -15.08 -29.40
C ASP A 967 -0.25 -16.60 -29.53
N PHE A 968 0.17 -17.31 -28.48
CA PHE A 968 0.26 -18.78 -28.52
C PHE A 968 -1.09 -19.45 -28.42
N ILE A 969 -1.99 -18.90 -27.60
CA ILE A 969 -3.35 -19.42 -27.51
C ILE A 969 -4.04 -19.20 -28.85
N ASN A 970 -3.92 -18.01 -29.44
CA ASN A 970 -4.44 -17.73 -30.78
C ASN A 970 -3.81 -18.63 -31.84
N SER A 971 -2.48 -18.80 -31.86
CA SER A 971 -1.83 -19.68 -32.82
C SER A 971 -2.27 -21.16 -32.68
N PHE A 972 -2.52 -21.64 -31.47
CA PHE A 972 -3.08 -22.97 -31.25
C PHE A 972 -4.53 -23.07 -31.70
N LEU A 973 -5.31 -22.04 -31.43
CA LEU A 973 -6.69 -21.97 -31.85
C LEU A 973 -6.82 -21.84 -33.38
N ASP A 974 -5.91 -21.11 -34.04
CA ASP A 974 -5.81 -21.06 -35.51
C ASP A 974 -5.43 -22.44 -36.09
N GLU A 975 -4.54 -23.17 -35.41
CA GLU A 975 -4.19 -24.55 -35.78
C GLU A 975 -5.36 -25.51 -35.61
N PHE A 976 -6.15 -25.34 -34.53
CA PHE A 976 -7.42 -26.05 -34.33
C PHE A 976 -8.42 -25.73 -35.45
N ASP A 977 -8.59 -24.46 -35.79
CA ASP A 977 -9.52 -24.01 -36.82
C ASP A 977 -9.16 -24.60 -38.21
N GLN A 978 -7.86 -24.72 -38.51
CA GLN A 978 -7.33 -25.26 -39.76
C GLN A 978 -7.22 -26.79 -39.80
N SER A 979 -7.37 -27.48 -38.67
CA SER A 979 -7.17 -28.93 -38.58
C SER A 979 -8.37 -29.70 -39.12
N ASN A 980 -8.14 -30.65 -40.03
CA ASN A 980 -9.17 -31.64 -40.42
C ASN A 980 -9.52 -32.63 -39.30
N GLU A 981 -8.70 -32.68 -38.24
CA GLU A 981 -8.88 -33.56 -37.08
C GLU A 981 -9.27 -32.76 -35.83
N LYS A 982 -10.25 -31.85 -35.93
CA LYS A 982 -10.69 -31.02 -34.79
C LYS A 982 -11.06 -31.85 -33.55
N HIS A 983 -11.62 -33.05 -33.72
CA HIS A 983 -11.99 -33.98 -32.64
C HIS A 983 -10.82 -34.45 -31.77
N ASN A 984 -9.58 -34.34 -32.26
CA ASN A 984 -8.39 -34.68 -31.49
C ASN A 984 -7.92 -33.56 -30.55
N TYR A 985 -8.56 -32.39 -30.59
CA TYR A 985 -8.23 -31.27 -29.73
C TYR A 985 -9.11 -31.23 -28.47
N ASN A 986 -8.47 -30.98 -27.33
CA ASN A 986 -9.15 -30.74 -26.07
C ASN A 986 -9.10 -29.24 -25.73
N LEU A 987 -10.25 -28.57 -25.82
CA LEU A 987 -10.41 -27.15 -25.49
C LEU A 987 -10.97 -26.92 -24.07
N GLU A 988 -11.23 -27.98 -23.30
CA GLU A 988 -11.76 -27.86 -21.94
C GLU A 988 -10.66 -27.38 -20.98
N LEU A 989 -10.89 -26.25 -20.31
CA LEU A 989 -9.94 -25.72 -19.34
C LEU A 989 -10.04 -26.44 -17.98
N ASP A 990 -8.95 -27.04 -17.53
CA ASP A 990 -8.83 -27.61 -16.19
C ASP A 990 -8.82 -26.52 -15.10
N THR A 991 -9.03 -26.91 -13.84
CA THR A 991 -9.13 -25.97 -12.71
C THR A 991 -7.85 -25.14 -12.52
N LYS A 992 -6.68 -25.73 -12.79
CA LYS A 992 -5.39 -25.06 -12.66
C LYS A 992 -5.21 -23.99 -13.74
N SER A 993 -5.56 -24.32 -14.98
CA SER A 993 -5.50 -23.44 -16.14
C SER A 993 -6.50 -22.30 -16.03
N LYS A 994 -7.72 -22.55 -15.51
CA LYS A 994 -8.69 -21.49 -15.16
C LYS A 994 -8.14 -20.50 -14.13
N SER A 995 -7.49 -21.02 -13.07
CA SER A 995 -6.88 -20.19 -12.01
C SER A 995 -5.66 -19.39 -12.49
N LEU A 996 -4.89 -19.93 -13.43
CA LEU A 996 -3.78 -19.19 -14.04
C LEU A 996 -4.27 -18.14 -15.04
N LEU A 997 -5.27 -18.49 -15.86
CA LEU A 997 -5.84 -17.58 -16.85
C LEU A 997 -6.54 -16.39 -16.18
N SER A 998 -7.23 -16.59 -15.05
CA SER A 998 -7.88 -15.50 -14.31
C SER A 998 -6.91 -14.45 -13.75
N LYS A 999 -5.62 -14.78 -13.65
CA LYS A 999 -4.56 -13.83 -13.27
C LYS A 999 -3.95 -13.11 -14.48
N SER A 1000 -4.26 -13.52 -15.71
CA SER A 1000 -3.78 -12.87 -16.92
C SER A 1000 -4.59 -11.58 -17.18
N PRO A 1001 -3.94 -10.45 -17.50
CA PRO A 1001 -4.65 -9.22 -17.86
C PRO A 1001 -5.52 -9.38 -19.12
N ASN A 1002 -5.25 -10.38 -19.97
CA ASN A 1002 -6.02 -10.66 -21.19
C ASN A 1002 -7.03 -11.80 -21.01
N CYS A 1003 -7.34 -12.20 -19.76
CA CYS A 1003 -8.22 -13.32 -19.45
C CYS A 1003 -9.54 -13.29 -20.22
N GLU A 1004 -10.27 -12.17 -20.15
CA GLU A 1004 -11.59 -12.05 -20.76
C GLU A 1004 -11.53 -12.22 -22.29
N LYS A 1005 -10.56 -11.59 -22.94
CA LYS A 1005 -10.34 -11.71 -24.39
C LYS A 1005 -10.00 -13.14 -24.81
N ILE A 1006 -9.13 -13.81 -24.05
CA ILE A 1006 -8.75 -15.20 -24.30
C ILE A 1006 -9.95 -16.14 -24.09
N VAL A 1007 -10.68 -15.99 -22.98
CA VAL A 1007 -11.87 -16.80 -22.69
C VAL A 1007 -12.93 -16.61 -23.77
N ASN A 1008 -13.17 -15.38 -24.20
CA ASN A 1008 -14.13 -15.09 -25.27
C ASN A 1008 -13.68 -15.70 -26.61
N SER A 1009 -12.39 -15.65 -26.94
CA SER A 1009 -11.89 -16.29 -28.17
C SER A 1009 -12.00 -17.82 -28.14
N ILE A 1010 -11.75 -18.45 -26.98
CA ILE A 1010 -11.96 -19.89 -26.78
C ILE A 1010 -13.45 -20.22 -26.92
N LYS A 1011 -14.33 -19.46 -26.24
CA LYS A 1011 -15.79 -19.65 -26.32
C LYS A 1011 -16.30 -19.52 -27.74
N GLU A 1012 -15.94 -18.45 -28.44
CA GLU A 1012 -16.35 -18.18 -29.82
C GLU A 1012 -15.99 -19.35 -30.73
N ARG A 1013 -14.78 -19.90 -30.61
CA ARG A 1013 -14.33 -21.03 -31.43
C ARG A 1013 -14.99 -22.35 -31.06
N ILE A 1014 -15.25 -22.58 -29.77
CA ILE A 1014 -16.04 -23.72 -29.30
C ILE A 1014 -17.47 -23.62 -29.86
N GLU A 1015 -18.10 -22.45 -29.75
CA GLU A 1015 -19.45 -22.21 -30.27
C GLU A 1015 -19.50 -22.38 -31.80
N ASN A 1016 -18.53 -21.83 -32.53
CA ASN A 1016 -18.42 -22.02 -33.98
C ASN A 1016 -18.26 -23.51 -34.34
N TYR A 1017 -17.42 -24.25 -33.61
CA TYR A 1017 -17.24 -25.68 -33.82
C TYR A 1017 -18.52 -26.48 -33.57
N PHE A 1018 -19.28 -26.17 -32.51
CA PHE A 1018 -20.57 -26.82 -32.24
C PHE A 1018 -21.64 -26.46 -33.27
N ASN A 1019 -21.67 -25.21 -33.74
CA ASN A 1019 -22.59 -24.74 -34.78
C ASN A 1019 -22.32 -25.38 -36.15
N GLU A 1020 -21.08 -25.77 -36.45
CA GLU A 1020 -20.69 -26.45 -37.71
C GLU A 1020 -21.20 -27.90 -37.83
N GLY A 1021 -21.90 -28.45 -36.82
CA GLY A 1021 -22.72 -29.67 -37.02
C GLY A 1021 -22.43 -30.87 -36.11
N LEU A 1022 -21.97 -30.65 -34.87
CA LEU A 1022 -21.76 -31.73 -33.88
C LEU A 1022 -22.61 -31.49 -32.63
N LEU A 1023 -23.93 -31.53 -32.78
CA LEU A 1023 -24.92 -31.49 -31.68
C LEU A 1023 -25.10 -32.86 -30.98
N SER A 1024 -24.07 -33.73 -30.97
CA SER A 1024 -24.13 -35.06 -30.34
C SER A 1024 -22.93 -35.36 -29.45
N VAL A 1025 -22.73 -34.56 -28.41
CA VAL A 1025 -22.14 -34.92 -27.11
C VAL A 1025 -22.86 -34.07 -26.08
#